data_AF-A0AAV9AIU1-F1
#
_entry.id   AF-A0AAV9AIU1-F1
#
_cell.length_a   1.000
_cell.length_b   1.000
_cell.length_c   1.000
_cell.angle_alpha   90.00
_cell.angle_beta   90.00
_cell.angle_gamma   90.00
#
_symmetry.space_group_name_H-M   'P 1'
#
loop_
_entity.id
_entity.type
_entity.pdbx_description
1 polymer ?
#
loop_
_entity_poly.entity_id
_entity_poly.type
_entity_poly.pdbx_seq_one_letter_code
_entity_poly.pdbx_strand_id
1 'polypeptide(L)'
;MAFGKNPRMDNRRSSSSSYCSTVTLVVFVALCLVGVWMMTSSAVVPIDMSPSEDKPEQKEQITETNSRPFEDSSGDVTDATNGDSDAPTDETDKKRFQTQNLDEEVREETNPNPIKENQETKSEPESENSEEKKDGGGETNGDTNGDAKDGETTNTEQQQEQSEEEKKNTELEGGVQEEKKEGQIEEKVEEKKEGQIEEKVEEKNTEDKSGESKIEVFPDGAQSEILKETTMQNGSFSTQSAESKKEKEVQAASSSGQTNNNVYNWKLCNVTAGPDYIPCLDNVAAIKKLHSTKHYEHRERHCPEEGPTCLVPLPEGYRRRIDWPQSRDKIWYFNVPHVKLAEVKGHQNWVKVTGEYLTFPGGGTQFKHGALHYIDFIQDSVPDISWGKRSRVILDVGCGVASLGGYLFERGVLAMSFAPKDEHEAQVQFALERGIPAVSAVMGTKRLPFPGRVFDVVHCARCRVPWHIEGGTLLLELNRLLRPGGYFVWSATPVYQKLPEDVGIWEAMKALTKSMCWDLVTIKRDAVNQVGAAIFKKPMSNECYEKREQNEPPLCQSSDDANAAWNIPLQPCMHKLPIGASERGSRWPEQWPERLDKAPYWLNGSQVGVYGKAAPQDFMEDYEHWKHVVNKSYLNGMGINWSTVRNVMDMRSVYGGFAAALKDLKVWVMNVVSVDAPDTLPIIYERGLFGIYHNWCESFNTYPRTYDLLHADHLFSKLSKRCKLTSVMAEVDRILRPEGKLIVRDKVATITELENMARSLQWETLITEHQRLQVKEVVDSEREYLTMAQRRRAERSSPSTLLRVALDQCSRRNDLSEALRLYDSARADSVPLSLHHYNVLLYLCSNGPKSSLNRGFDIFRQMGLDQIPPNEATFTNLARLAAAADDPNLAFDVVKRVPAPRLRSYGPALFGFCKRGDFDGAFEVDEHMLRSGVVAEEAELAALLGVSVEKGRGESVYRMLHRLRAAVRRVEESTAGVCEGWFRSEVAEGVGEEEWDVGKVREGVVRGGGGWHGIGWLGKGRWRVARAEVDRDGTCRCCGERLDCIDIDPSETKRFASSVSGLAFQREVQSDFTRFQEWLARRGPFEAVVDGANVGYFNQYSFSFFQLNSVVNGIREMSPSKKLPLIILHNSRMRGGPADNPKVQELLERWRRSGVLYTTPIGSNDDWILIAKSMGNEAYSDENLFVRLRISKEGPVFHMPPPYSIVIQESEKGSWHIPTVSGDDIEQPIQWVCATRSAANTLESGSHEVQTNLDLTMAA
;
A
#
# COMPACT_ATOMS: atom_id res chain seq x y z
N MET A 1 -52.66 -57.51 39.00
CA MET A 1 -51.24 -57.85 39.32
C MET A 1 -50.38 -57.54 38.10
N ALA A 2 -49.05 -57.43 38.26
CA ALA A 2 -48.17 -56.81 37.28
C ALA A 2 -47.71 -57.75 36.14
N PHE A 3 -47.78 -57.24 34.90
CA PHE A 3 -47.04 -57.67 33.69
C PHE A 3 -47.02 -56.45 32.72
N GLY A 4 -46.03 -56.23 31.84
CA GLY A 4 -44.73 -56.90 31.71
C GLY A 4 -44.01 -56.49 30.42
N LYS A 5 -42.69 -56.23 30.49
CA LYS A 5 -41.72 -56.07 29.39
C LYS A 5 -42.01 -55.03 28.28
N ASN A 6 -41.30 -53.89 28.33
CA ASN A 6 -40.59 -53.34 27.17
C ASN A 6 -39.58 -52.26 27.61
N PRO A 7 -38.30 -52.31 27.16
CA PRO A 7 -37.37 -51.20 27.35
C PRO A 7 -36.55 -50.85 26.09
N ARG A 8 -36.76 -49.64 25.56
CA ARG A 8 -35.68 -48.76 25.10
C ARG A 8 -36.20 -47.31 25.04
N MET A 9 -35.33 -46.36 25.33
CA MET A 9 -35.73 -45.03 25.79
C MET A 9 -36.02 -44.07 24.64
N ASP A 10 -37.24 -43.52 24.63
CA ASP A 10 -37.47 -42.18 24.07
C ASP A 10 -36.73 -41.13 24.90
N ASN A 11 -36.22 -40.09 24.25
CA ASN A 11 -36.11 -38.78 24.89
C ASN A 11 -36.28 -37.65 23.85
N ARG A 12 -37.17 -36.69 24.13
CA ARG A 12 -37.65 -35.72 23.14
C ARG A 12 -36.63 -34.61 22.84
N ARG A 13 -36.41 -34.32 21.56
CA ARG A 13 -36.09 -32.97 21.06
C ARG A 13 -36.91 -32.67 19.79
N SER A 14 -37.47 -31.46 19.72
CA SER A 14 -38.44 -31.05 18.70
C SER A 14 -37.85 -30.07 17.67
N SER A 15 -37.81 -30.51 16.41
CA SER A 15 -38.04 -29.72 15.18
C SER A 15 -37.69 -28.22 15.13
N SER A 16 -36.61 -27.89 14.42
CA SER A 16 -36.45 -26.67 13.60
C SER A 16 -35.40 -26.95 12.50
N SER A 17 -35.82 -27.35 11.30
CA SER A 17 -36.18 -26.50 10.15
C SER A 17 -34.97 -25.93 9.40
N SER A 18 -34.93 -26.16 8.08
CA SER A 18 -33.77 -25.87 7.22
C SER A 18 -33.81 -24.45 6.67
N TYR A 19 -32.83 -23.62 7.07
CA TYR A 19 -32.68 -22.23 6.62
C TYR A 19 -31.30 -21.92 6.01
N CYS A 20 -30.37 -22.88 5.97
CA CYS A 20 -28.96 -22.62 5.63
C CYS A 20 -28.57 -22.91 4.16
N SER A 21 -29.52 -23.31 3.31
CA SER A 21 -29.28 -23.63 1.89
C SER A 21 -29.77 -22.52 0.94
N THR A 22 -30.98 -22.01 1.19
CA THR A 22 -31.59 -20.95 0.38
C THR A 22 -30.85 -19.62 0.46
N VAL A 23 -30.27 -19.26 1.61
CA VAL A 23 -29.48 -18.03 1.76
C VAL A 23 -28.25 -18.03 0.85
N THR A 24 -27.56 -19.16 0.73
CA THR A 24 -26.37 -19.30 -0.13
C THR A 24 -26.74 -19.16 -1.61
N LEU A 25 -27.87 -19.73 -2.02
CA LEU A 25 -28.36 -19.62 -3.40
C LEU A 25 -28.75 -18.18 -3.75
N VAL A 26 -29.40 -17.45 -2.83
CA VAL A 26 -29.77 -16.04 -3.00
C VAL A 26 -28.53 -15.14 -3.07
N VAL A 27 -27.48 -15.42 -2.28
CA VAL A 27 -26.20 -14.70 -2.37
C VAL A 27 -25.49 -14.97 -3.69
N PHE A 28 -25.52 -16.22 -4.19
CA PHE A 28 -24.93 -16.57 -5.49
C PHE A 28 -25.64 -15.86 -6.65
N VAL A 29 -26.98 -15.90 -6.72
CA VAL A 29 -27.76 -15.17 -7.73
C VAL A 29 -27.53 -13.66 -7.64
N ALA A 30 -27.45 -13.09 -6.43
CA ALA A 30 -27.13 -11.67 -6.25
C ALA A 30 -25.70 -11.31 -6.73
N LEU A 31 -24.72 -12.21 -6.59
CA LEU A 31 -23.37 -12.02 -7.12
C LEU A 31 -23.33 -12.09 -8.65
N CYS A 32 -24.08 -13.01 -9.27
CA CYS A 32 -24.21 -13.06 -10.74
C CYS A 32 -24.87 -11.79 -11.30
N LEU A 33 -25.96 -11.32 -10.67
CA LEU A 33 -26.63 -10.07 -11.06
C LEU A 33 -25.71 -8.84 -10.89
N VAL A 34 -24.88 -8.80 -9.83
CA VAL A 34 -23.85 -7.75 -9.68
C VAL A 34 -22.76 -7.87 -10.76
N GLY A 35 -22.41 -9.07 -11.20
CA GLY A 35 -21.51 -9.30 -12.33
C GLY A 35 -22.05 -8.73 -13.64
N VAL A 36 -23.31 -9.03 -13.97
CA VAL A 36 -24.01 -8.49 -15.15
C VAL A 36 -24.13 -6.96 -15.07
N TRP A 37 -24.51 -6.42 -13.91
CA TRP A 37 -24.63 -4.97 -13.67
C TRP A 37 -23.30 -4.21 -13.77
N MET A 38 -22.17 -4.87 -13.47
CA MET A 38 -20.84 -4.30 -13.71
C MET A 38 -20.44 -4.32 -15.20
N MET A 39 -21.03 -5.19 -16.04
CA MET A 39 -20.72 -5.26 -17.47
C MET A 39 -21.51 -4.26 -18.33
N THR A 40 -22.72 -3.85 -17.93
CA THR A 40 -23.50 -2.83 -18.66
C THR A 40 -22.99 -1.40 -18.48
N SER A 41 -21.96 -1.18 -17.64
CA SER A 41 -21.52 0.15 -17.19
C SER A 41 -20.09 0.51 -17.63
N SER A 42 -19.84 0.65 -18.95
CA SER A 42 -18.59 1.30 -19.45
C SER A 42 -18.67 1.83 -20.89
N ALA A 43 -18.34 3.12 -21.03
CA ALA A 43 -17.76 3.78 -22.21
C ALA A 43 -18.34 3.48 -23.62
N VAL A 44 -19.30 4.30 -24.05
CA VAL A 44 -19.56 4.57 -25.48
C VAL A 44 -18.70 5.75 -25.94
N VAL A 45 -18.04 5.61 -27.08
CA VAL A 45 -17.26 6.69 -27.73
C VAL A 45 -18.19 7.49 -28.66
N PRO A 46 -18.18 8.84 -28.65
CA PRO A 46 -18.93 9.63 -29.62
C PRO A 46 -18.46 9.37 -31.06
N ILE A 47 -19.40 9.20 -31.99
CA ILE A 47 -19.09 9.15 -33.42
C ILE A 47 -19.09 10.58 -33.96
N ASP A 48 -17.90 11.13 -34.22
CA ASP A 48 -17.77 12.39 -34.96
C ASP A 48 -18.18 12.19 -36.43
N MET A 49 -19.09 13.03 -36.92
CA MET A 49 -19.48 13.07 -38.32
C MET A 49 -19.03 14.40 -38.95
N SER A 50 -17.85 14.39 -39.58
CA SER A 50 -17.35 15.50 -40.40
C SER A 50 -17.52 15.19 -41.90
N PRO A 51 -18.24 16.00 -42.68
CA PRO A 51 -18.31 15.82 -44.13
C PRO A 51 -16.99 16.24 -44.81
N SER A 52 -16.65 15.58 -45.91
CA SER A 52 -15.48 15.85 -46.74
C SER A 52 -15.88 16.56 -48.03
N GLU A 53 -15.24 17.70 -48.36
CA GLU A 53 -15.19 18.18 -49.76
C GLU A 53 -13.98 19.09 -50.03
N ASP A 54 -13.24 18.72 -51.07
CA ASP A 54 -12.39 19.45 -52.02
C ASP A 54 -11.40 20.59 -51.67
N LYS A 55 -10.27 20.55 -52.40
CA LYS A 55 -9.33 21.66 -52.65
C LYS A 55 -9.47 22.17 -54.08
N PRO A 56 -9.10 23.45 -54.32
CA PRO A 56 -8.27 23.78 -55.49
C PRO A 56 -6.92 24.44 -55.11
N GLU A 57 -6.15 24.87 -56.10
CA GLU A 57 -4.71 25.19 -56.01
C GLU A 57 -4.31 26.68 -56.10
N GLN A 58 -3.04 26.95 -55.74
CA GLN A 58 -2.09 27.92 -56.36
C GLN A 58 -2.40 29.44 -56.38
N LYS A 59 -1.57 30.26 -55.69
CA LYS A 59 -0.40 30.95 -56.30
C LYS A 59 0.52 31.73 -55.32
N GLU A 60 1.60 32.28 -55.88
CA GLU A 60 2.73 33.04 -55.29
C GLU A 60 2.29 34.47 -54.81
N GLN A 61 3.07 35.37 -54.17
CA GLN A 61 4.51 35.67 -54.34
C GLN A 61 5.16 36.55 -53.24
N ILE A 62 6.50 36.56 -53.24
CA ILE A 62 7.58 37.13 -52.39
C ILE A 62 7.56 38.66 -52.06
N THR A 63 7.97 39.07 -50.84
CA THR A 63 8.99 40.12 -50.46
C THR A 63 9.04 40.34 -48.93
N GLU A 64 10.18 40.20 -48.22
CA GLU A 64 11.26 41.18 -47.88
C GLU A 64 10.91 42.26 -46.80
N THR A 65 11.79 42.73 -45.89
CA THR A 65 13.24 42.46 -45.62
C THR A 65 13.65 42.66 -44.12
N ASN A 66 14.78 42.03 -43.72
CA ASN A 66 15.81 42.37 -42.69
C ASN A 66 15.55 43.42 -41.57
N SER A 67 16.04 43.24 -40.32
CA SER A 67 17.48 43.09 -39.97
C SER A 67 17.74 42.60 -38.52
N ARG A 68 19.02 42.42 -38.12
CA ARG A 68 19.50 41.85 -36.82
C ARG A 68 20.46 42.84 -36.06
N PRO A 69 21.39 42.42 -35.15
CA PRO A 69 21.23 42.52 -33.68
C PRO A 69 22.40 43.25 -32.97
N PHE A 70 22.46 43.29 -31.62
CA PHE A 70 23.59 42.77 -30.80
C PHE A 70 23.32 42.91 -29.27
N GLU A 71 24.35 42.72 -28.45
CA GLU A 71 24.29 42.32 -27.03
C GLU A 71 24.78 43.40 -26.03
N ASP A 72 24.46 43.16 -24.74
CA ASP A 72 25.42 43.08 -23.61
C ASP A 72 25.34 44.05 -22.41
N SER A 73 25.74 43.45 -21.29
CA SER A 73 25.86 43.73 -19.85
C SER A 73 26.17 45.12 -19.27
N SER A 74 25.53 45.37 -18.11
CA SER A 74 26.11 45.91 -16.86
C SER A 74 26.50 47.41 -16.74
N GLY A 75 26.64 47.89 -15.49
CA GLY A 75 27.26 49.19 -15.15
C GLY A 75 26.54 49.93 -14.00
N ASP A 76 27.22 50.12 -12.86
CA ASP A 76 26.65 50.64 -11.60
C ASP A 76 27.22 52.04 -11.22
N VAL A 77 26.51 52.76 -10.34
CA VAL A 77 26.88 53.99 -9.56
C VAL A 77 27.40 55.25 -10.29
N THR A 78 26.71 56.40 -10.16
CA THR A 78 27.22 57.65 -9.49
C THR A 78 26.16 58.77 -9.43
N ASP A 79 26.39 59.77 -8.56
CA ASP A 79 25.43 60.77 -8.06
C ASP A 79 26.02 62.21 -8.10
N ALA A 80 25.22 63.24 -8.43
CA ALA A 80 25.55 64.68 -8.30
C ALA A 80 24.38 65.68 -8.62
N THR A 81 23.53 65.97 -7.63
CA THR A 81 23.07 67.33 -7.18
C THR A 81 22.57 68.45 -8.13
N ASN A 82 21.45 69.10 -7.70
CA ASN A 82 20.96 70.48 -7.99
C ASN A 82 20.39 70.77 -9.41
N GLY A 83 19.27 71.48 -9.61
CA GLY A 83 18.23 72.13 -8.77
C GLY A 83 17.17 72.74 -9.72
N ASP A 84 16.01 73.32 -9.34
CA ASP A 84 15.42 73.73 -8.04
C ASP A 84 13.88 73.94 -8.25
N SER A 85 13.12 74.33 -7.20
CA SER A 85 11.67 74.67 -7.17
C SER A 85 10.64 73.55 -7.47
N ASP A 86 9.56 73.33 -6.71
CA ASP A 86 9.12 73.78 -5.37
C ASP A 86 8.45 72.57 -4.67
N ALA A 87 8.67 72.12 -3.43
CA ALA A 87 9.04 72.73 -2.13
C ALA A 87 7.83 72.82 -1.15
N PRO A 88 7.94 72.48 0.16
CA PRO A 88 9.00 71.66 0.80
C PRO A 88 8.54 70.64 1.88
N THR A 89 9.29 69.53 1.93
CA THR A 89 9.76 68.73 3.11
C THR A 89 8.87 68.27 4.28
N ASP A 90 9.19 67.06 4.73
CA ASP A 90 8.78 66.36 5.95
C ASP A 90 9.76 66.62 7.14
N GLU A 91 9.59 65.90 8.24
CA GLU A 91 10.47 65.71 9.42
C GLU A 91 10.74 66.89 10.38
N THR A 92 10.43 66.72 11.67
CA THR A 92 11.45 66.27 12.65
C THR A 92 10.92 66.05 14.09
N ASP A 93 11.46 65.00 14.71
CA ASP A 93 11.84 64.80 16.12
C ASP A 93 10.90 65.02 17.35
N LYS A 94 11.07 64.07 18.29
CA LYS A 94 10.87 64.08 19.76
C LYS A 94 10.00 65.16 20.46
N LYS A 95 8.90 64.67 21.08
CA LYS A 95 8.40 64.98 22.45
C LYS A 95 8.40 66.45 22.98
N ARG A 96 7.19 66.93 23.34
CA ARG A 96 6.75 67.34 24.71
C ARG A 96 5.97 68.67 24.74
N PHE A 97 4.79 68.64 25.36
CA PHE A 97 4.06 69.71 26.10
C PHE A 97 2.66 69.10 26.43
N GLN A 98 2.03 69.11 27.62
CA GLN A 98 2.02 70.02 28.80
C GLN A 98 1.65 71.45 28.40
N THR A 99 0.72 72.18 29.03
CA THR A 99 0.50 72.40 30.47
C THR A 99 -0.94 72.91 30.61
N GLN A 100 -1.73 72.50 31.60
CA GLN A 100 -2.05 73.22 32.86
C GLN A 100 -3.26 72.47 33.46
N ASN A 101 -3.56 72.38 34.76
CA ASN A 101 -2.96 72.80 36.04
C ASN A 101 -3.77 72.05 37.14
N LEU A 102 -3.33 71.68 38.35
CA LEU A 102 -2.04 71.69 39.07
C LEU A 102 -2.04 70.47 40.03
N ASP A 103 -0.85 70.00 40.41
CA ASP A 103 -0.32 69.49 41.71
C ASP A 103 -1.31 68.92 42.80
N GLU A 104 -0.93 67.98 43.67
CA GLU A 104 0.38 67.72 44.29
C GLU A 104 0.54 66.23 44.77
N GLU A 105 1.45 65.96 45.73
CA GLU A 105 1.73 64.67 46.42
C GLU A 105 2.50 63.54 45.69
N VAL A 106 3.79 63.80 45.48
CA VAL A 106 4.95 63.02 45.98
C VAL A 106 4.91 61.47 46.02
N ARG A 107 5.95 60.85 45.45
CA ARG A 107 6.52 59.58 45.95
C ARG A 107 8.05 59.63 46.05
N GLU A 108 8.50 59.85 47.27
CA GLU A 108 9.80 59.48 47.86
C GLU A 108 9.46 58.90 49.27
N GLU A 109 10.27 58.14 49.98
CA GLU A 109 11.74 58.02 49.97
C GLU A 109 12.21 56.66 50.54
N THR A 110 13.53 56.43 50.58
CA THR A 110 14.31 55.54 51.49
C THR A 110 13.75 54.18 51.96
N ASN A 111 14.44 53.12 51.50
CA ASN A 111 15.00 52.07 52.39
C ASN A 111 16.00 52.76 53.37
N PRO A 112 16.14 52.42 54.69
CA PRO A 112 16.44 51.04 55.10
C PRO A 112 16.03 50.55 56.52
N ASN A 113 16.29 49.25 56.76
CA ASN A 113 16.67 48.63 58.05
C ASN A 113 15.59 48.48 59.15
N PRO A 114 15.81 47.62 60.19
CA PRO A 114 16.85 46.57 60.35
C PRO A 114 16.32 45.16 60.77
N ILE A 115 17.22 44.17 60.77
CA ILE A 115 17.44 43.11 61.80
C ILE A 115 16.21 42.38 62.41
N LYS A 116 16.14 41.05 62.17
CA LYS A 116 16.08 39.91 63.15
C LYS A 116 15.45 40.15 64.56
N GLU A 117 14.82 39.19 65.25
CA GLU A 117 15.00 37.72 65.26
C GLU A 117 13.87 36.99 66.03
N ASN A 118 13.79 35.66 65.85
CA ASN A 118 13.37 34.65 66.85
C ASN A 118 11.90 34.45 67.34
N GLN A 119 11.64 33.15 67.57
CA GLN A 119 10.82 32.49 68.61
C GLN A 119 9.27 32.33 68.53
N GLU A 120 8.91 31.04 68.39
CA GLU A 120 7.98 30.27 69.24
C GLU A 120 6.45 30.52 69.29
N THR A 121 5.73 29.47 68.84
CA THR A 121 4.52 28.86 69.44
C THR A 121 3.10 29.43 69.28
N LYS A 122 2.26 28.57 68.66
CA LYS A 122 0.90 28.11 69.09
C LYS A 122 -0.39 28.88 68.75
N SER A 123 -1.46 28.06 68.78
CA SER A 123 -2.93 28.31 68.77
C SER A 123 -3.55 28.83 67.46
N GLU A 124 -4.41 28.07 66.75
CA GLU A 124 -5.81 27.67 67.08
C GLU A 124 -6.80 28.86 67.13
N PRO A 125 -8.01 28.71 66.54
CA PRO A 125 -9.07 27.90 67.16
C PRO A 125 -9.93 27.00 66.24
N GLU A 126 -10.50 25.95 66.85
CA GLU A 126 -11.92 25.45 66.77
C GLU A 126 -12.59 25.14 65.39
N SER A 127 -13.48 24.13 65.24
CA SER A 127 -14.09 23.17 66.19
C SER A 127 -14.51 21.83 65.55
N GLU A 128 -14.16 20.73 66.25
CA GLU A 128 -14.88 19.46 66.52
C GLU A 128 -15.87 18.74 65.56
N ASN A 129 -15.89 17.40 65.78
CA ASN A 129 -16.87 16.35 65.41
C ASN A 129 -16.75 15.63 64.05
N SER A 130 -16.81 14.28 63.98
CA SER A 130 -16.78 13.26 65.06
C SER A 130 -16.45 11.86 64.52
N GLU A 131 -15.93 11.01 65.42
CA GLU A 131 -15.99 9.52 65.60
C GLU A 131 -16.65 8.63 64.49
N GLU A 132 -16.25 7.36 64.27
CA GLU A 132 -16.04 6.27 65.25
C GLU A 132 -14.97 5.22 64.86
N LYS A 133 -14.68 4.30 65.80
CA LYS A 133 -13.75 3.16 65.68
C LYS A 133 -14.20 2.01 66.59
N LYS A 134 -14.19 0.73 66.13
CA LYS A 134 -14.23 -0.56 66.88
C LYS A 134 -14.54 -1.73 65.93
N ASP A 135 -14.29 -3.02 66.19
CA ASP A 135 -13.34 -3.81 67.04
C ASP A 135 -13.43 -5.28 66.52
N GLY A 136 -12.58 -6.27 66.81
CA GLY A 136 -11.24 -6.36 67.40
C GLY A 136 -10.36 -7.30 66.51
N GLY A 137 -9.28 -7.97 66.90
CA GLY A 137 -8.80 -8.44 68.21
C GLY A 137 -8.56 -9.97 68.13
N GLY A 138 -7.37 -10.54 68.40
CA GLY A 138 -6.07 -9.93 68.74
C GLY A 138 -4.96 -10.98 68.92
N GLU A 139 -3.85 -10.56 69.55
CA GLU A 139 -2.84 -11.37 70.28
C GLU A 139 -1.90 -12.34 69.49
N THR A 140 -0.61 -12.52 69.83
CA THR A 140 0.22 -12.03 70.97
C THR A 140 1.72 -11.89 70.58
N ASN A 141 2.42 -10.95 71.25
CA ASN A 141 3.84 -10.86 71.71
C ASN A 141 4.96 -11.70 71.03
N GLY A 142 6.22 -11.24 70.88
CA GLY A 142 6.85 -9.94 71.19
C GLY A 142 8.31 -10.08 71.72
N ASP A 143 9.24 -9.22 71.27
CA ASP A 143 10.57 -8.85 71.84
C ASP A 143 11.64 -9.96 72.12
N THR A 144 12.98 -9.76 72.17
CA THR A 144 13.87 -8.58 72.12
C THR A 144 15.31 -8.95 71.61
N ASN A 145 16.22 -7.96 71.56
CA ASN A 145 17.72 -7.97 71.61
C ASN A 145 18.45 -9.26 72.11
N GLY A 146 19.74 -9.53 71.84
CA GLY A 146 20.80 -8.80 71.11
C GLY A 146 22.23 -9.18 71.61
N ASP A 147 23.27 -8.84 70.82
CA ASP A 147 24.73 -8.78 71.13
C ASP A 147 25.65 -10.04 71.32
N ALA A 148 26.92 -9.82 70.90
CA ALA A 148 28.22 -10.33 71.42
C ALA A 148 28.78 -11.79 71.21
N LYS A 149 29.63 -11.93 70.17
CA LYS A 149 31.12 -12.20 70.20
C LYS A 149 31.80 -13.56 70.59
N ASP A 150 32.83 -13.84 69.78
CA ASP A 150 34.18 -14.46 70.02
C ASP A 150 34.38 -15.97 70.37
N GLY A 151 35.51 -16.56 69.91
CA GLY A 151 36.03 -17.92 70.23
C GLY A 151 35.76 -18.99 69.14
N GLU A 152 36.54 -19.20 68.07
CA GLU A 152 37.93 -19.70 67.90
C GLU A 152 38.21 -21.20 68.21
N THR A 153 38.61 -21.93 67.15
CA THR A 153 39.65 -23.02 67.03
C THR A 153 39.80 -24.13 68.11
N THR A 154 40.10 -25.40 67.77
CA THR A 154 41.17 -25.87 66.87
C THR A 154 40.97 -27.32 66.37
N ASN A 155 41.61 -27.65 65.23
CA ASN A 155 42.37 -28.87 64.79
C ASN A 155 42.11 -30.25 65.47
N THR A 156 42.28 -31.41 64.83
CA THR A 156 43.47 -31.93 64.09
C THR A 156 43.09 -33.12 63.16
N GLU A 157 43.81 -33.66 62.16
CA GLU A 157 45.00 -33.39 61.30
C GLU A 157 45.08 -34.58 60.25
N GLN A 158 46.02 -34.82 59.30
CA GLN A 158 47.30 -34.25 58.82
C GLN A 158 47.59 -34.80 57.37
N GLN A 159 48.38 -34.08 56.54
CA GLN A 159 49.40 -34.59 55.56
C GLN A 159 48.98 -35.47 54.32
N GLN A 160 49.64 -35.43 53.14
CA GLN A 160 50.67 -34.51 52.57
C GLN A 160 50.77 -34.59 51.02
N GLU A 161 51.41 -33.57 50.41
CA GLU A 161 52.47 -33.53 49.34
C GLU A 161 52.89 -34.83 48.59
N GLN A 162 53.44 -34.83 47.34
CA GLN A 162 53.64 -33.84 46.25
C GLN A 162 54.05 -34.54 44.92
N SER A 163 54.07 -33.79 43.80
CA SER A 163 54.99 -33.88 42.62
C SER A 163 55.10 -35.11 41.67
N GLU A 164 55.33 -34.76 40.38
CA GLU A 164 56.15 -35.43 39.34
C GLU A 164 55.67 -36.64 38.46
N GLU A 165 55.32 -36.29 37.21
CA GLU A 165 55.91 -36.74 35.91
C GLU A 165 55.75 -38.16 35.27
N GLU A 166 55.90 -38.12 33.92
CA GLU A 166 56.26 -39.18 32.95
C GLU A 166 55.32 -40.37 32.61
N LYS A 167 54.61 -40.19 31.49
CA LYS A 167 54.52 -41.09 30.30
C LYS A 167 53.90 -42.52 30.38
N LYS A 168 53.02 -42.71 29.38
CA LYS A 168 52.87 -43.86 28.44
C LYS A 168 51.91 -45.05 28.75
N ASN A 169 51.02 -45.22 27.76
CA ASN A 169 50.71 -46.47 27.02
C ASN A 169 49.56 -47.42 27.43
N THR A 170 48.56 -47.44 26.53
CA THR A 170 47.92 -48.60 25.86
C THR A 170 46.91 -49.53 26.57
N GLU A 171 45.78 -49.69 25.84
CA GLU A 171 45.05 -50.94 25.55
C GLU A 171 44.18 -51.63 26.61
N LEU A 172 42.89 -51.80 26.26
CA LEU A 172 42.20 -53.07 25.92
C LEU A 172 40.68 -52.80 26.02
N GLU A 173 39.74 -53.39 25.29
CA GLU A 173 39.61 -54.07 23.98
C GLU A 173 38.14 -54.54 23.91
N GLY A 174 37.64 -54.98 22.75
CA GLY A 174 36.30 -55.58 22.65
C GLY A 174 35.84 -55.80 21.20
N GLY A 175 35.84 -57.07 20.75
CA GLY A 175 35.44 -57.48 19.40
C GLY A 175 33.92 -57.46 19.13
N VAL A 176 33.41 -58.00 18.01
CA VAL A 176 33.82 -59.25 17.33
C VAL A 176 33.34 -59.32 15.86
N GLN A 177 34.24 -59.71 14.92
CA GLN A 177 34.10 -60.47 13.63
C GLN A 177 32.99 -60.05 12.57
N GLU A 178 33.04 -60.38 11.26
CA GLU A 178 33.89 -61.30 10.47
C GLU A 178 34.04 -60.95 8.94
N GLU A 179 35.27 -61.13 8.41
CA GLU A 179 35.74 -61.58 7.05
C GLU A 179 35.12 -61.13 5.68
N LYS A 180 35.91 -60.53 4.72
CA LYS A 180 36.76 -61.08 3.58
C LYS A 180 36.00 -61.25 2.22
N LYS A 181 36.60 -61.26 1.00
CA LYS A 181 38.01 -61.22 0.47
C LYS A 181 38.09 -60.69 -0.99
N GLU A 182 39.33 -60.54 -1.50
CA GLU A 182 39.88 -60.37 -2.90
C GLU A 182 39.03 -60.74 -4.15
N GLY A 183 39.33 -60.27 -5.40
CA GLY A 183 40.32 -59.28 -5.88
C GLY A 183 40.72 -59.41 -7.39
N GLN A 184 41.43 -58.38 -7.92
CA GLN A 184 42.37 -58.34 -9.09
C GLN A 184 41.95 -58.42 -10.60
N ILE A 185 42.71 -57.66 -11.43
CA ILE A 185 43.21 -57.90 -12.82
C ILE A 185 42.48 -57.35 -14.10
N GLU A 186 43.18 -56.37 -14.73
CA GLU A 186 43.52 -56.11 -16.17
C GLU A 186 42.57 -55.60 -17.31
N GLU A 187 43.12 -54.55 -17.99
CA GLU A 187 43.27 -54.30 -19.45
C GLU A 187 42.09 -54.03 -20.44
N LYS A 188 42.24 -52.88 -21.15
CA LYS A 188 42.07 -52.66 -22.63
C LYS A 188 40.67 -52.86 -23.29
N VAL A 189 40.34 -52.26 -24.45
CA VAL A 189 40.82 -51.07 -25.19
C VAL A 189 39.65 -50.49 -26.03
N GLU A 190 39.90 -49.35 -26.67
CA GLU A 190 39.16 -48.66 -27.76
C GLU A 190 38.39 -49.59 -28.74
N GLU A 191 37.35 -49.14 -29.45
CA GLU A 191 37.52 -48.30 -30.65
C GLU A 191 36.20 -47.68 -31.19
N LYS A 192 36.31 -46.42 -31.68
CA LYS A 192 35.65 -45.88 -32.91
C LYS A 192 34.09 -45.78 -32.88
N LYS A 193 33.37 -45.06 -33.75
CA LYS A 193 33.56 -44.08 -34.87
C LYS A 193 32.17 -43.45 -35.14
N GLU A 194 31.92 -42.43 -35.96
CA GLU A 194 32.70 -41.49 -36.77
C GLU A 194 31.88 -40.18 -36.89
N GLY A 195 32.46 -39.09 -37.40
CA GLY A 195 31.69 -37.93 -37.88
C GLY A 195 31.85 -37.77 -39.40
N GLN A 196 30.99 -36.98 -40.03
CA GLN A 196 31.28 -36.33 -41.31
C GLN A 196 30.95 -34.82 -41.21
N ILE A 197 31.79 -33.84 -41.59
CA ILE A 197 32.80 -33.72 -42.69
C ILE A 197 32.08 -33.44 -44.04
N GLU A 198 32.44 -32.46 -44.87
CA GLU A 198 33.49 -31.42 -44.85
C GLU A 198 32.83 -30.02 -45.14
N GLU A 199 33.38 -28.92 -45.68
CA GLU A 199 34.63 -28.43 -46.32
C GLU A 199 34.60 -26.86 -46.17
N LYS A 200 35.64 -26.00 -46.30
CA LYS A 200 37.09 -26.05 -46.60
C LYS A 200 37.73 -24.66 -46.28
N VAL A 201 39.02 -24.49 -46.59
CA VAL A 201 39.78 -23.25 -46.91
C VAL A 201 40.39 -22.42 -45.76
N GLU A 202 41.73 -22.46 -45.75
CA GLU A 202 42.70 -21.61 -45.05
C GLU A 202 42.83 -20.23 -45.78
N GLU A 203 43.69 -19.25 -45.49
CA GLU A 203 45.04 -19.30 -44.94
C GLU A 203 45.50 -17.95 -44.34
N LYS A 204 46.61 -18.02 -43.60
CA LYS A 204 47.24 -17.00 -42.75
C LYS A 204 47.80 -15.78 -43.50
N ASN A 205 47.99 -14.67 -42.75
CA ASN A 205 49.30 -14.03 -42.47
C ASN A 205 49.07 -12.62 -41.85
N THR A 206 49.88 -12.08 -40.93
CA THR A 206 51.13 -12.56 -40.31
C THR A 206 51.27 -12.07 -38.85
N GLU A 207 52.32 -12.53 -38.17
CA GLU A 207 52.82 -12.17 -36.83
C GLU A 207 53.01 -10.63 -36.66
N ASP A 208 53.00 -10.03 -35.46
CA ASP A 208 54.13 -10.19 -34.51
C ASP A 208 53.88 -9.77 -33.04
N LYS A 209 54.52 -10.52 -32.12
CA LYS A 209 55.10 -10.21 -30.77
C LYS A 209 54.40 -9.25 -29.75
N SER A 210 54.57 -9.43 -28.42
CA SER A 210 54.95 -10.58 -27.57
C SER A 210 54.99 -10.18 -26.08
N GLY A 211 54.52 -11.04 -25.17
CA GLY A 211 54.86 -10.99 -23.74
C GLY A 211 54.05 -10.00 -22.87
N GLU A 212 53.84 -10.26 -21.57
CA GLU A 212 54.13 -11.47 -20.82
C GLU A 212 53.13 -11.64 -19.64
N SER A 213 53.06 -12.84 -19.07
CA SER A 213 51.98 -13.25 -18.17
C SER A 213 52.32 -13.13 -16.68
N LYS A 214 51.28 -13.08 -15.84
CA LYS A 214 51.32 -13.63 -14.48
C LYS A 214 49.94 -14.16 -14.09
N ILE A 215 49.96 -15.29 -13.37
CA ILE A 215 48.78 -16.00 -12.87
C ILE A 215 48.82 -15.89 -11.34
N GLU A 216 47.69 -15.53 -10.74
CA GLU A 216 47.46 -15.73 -9.29
C GLU A 216 46.39 -16.80 -9.08
N VAL A 217 46.52 -17.55 -7.99
CA VAL A 217 45.68 -18.71 -7.67
C VAL A 217 44.93 -18.42 -6.36
N PHE A 218 43.59 -18.42 -6.43
CA PHE A 218 42.73 -18.35 -5.26
C PHE A 218 42.57 -19.76 -4.63
N PRO A 219 42.50 -19.86 -3.29
CA PRO A 219 41.96 -21.03 -2.62
C PRO A 219 40.44 -20.92 -2.46
N ASP A 220 39.69 -21.84 -3.10
CA ASP A 220 38.25 -22.01 -2.89
C ASP A 220 37.92 -22.57 -1.49
N GLY A 221 36.69 -22.33 -1.00
CA GLY A 221 36.28 -22.92 0.29
C GLY A 221 34.87 -22.66 0.84
N ALA A 222 34.03 -21.80 0.24
CA ALA A 222 32.74 -21.43 0.85
C ALA A 222 31.59 -21.05 -0.11
N GLN A 223 31.53 -21.62 -1.32
CA GLN A 223 30.33 -21.52 -2.17
C GLN A 223 29.91 -22.87 -2.76
N SER A 224 28.82 -23.41 -2.24
CA SER A 224 28.01 -24.45 -2.89
C SER A 224 26.55 -24.24 -2.52
N GLU A 225 25.64 -24.61 -3.41
CA GLU A 225 24.18 -24.44 -3.32
C GLU A 225 23.66 -22.98 -3.37
N ILE A 226 23.79 -22.35 -4.54
CA ILE A 226 22.68 -21.78 -5.36
C ILE A 226 23.23 -21.58 -6.78
N LEU A 227 22.95 -22.52 -7.68
CA LEU A 227 23.16 -22.36 -9.12
C LEU A 227 22.30 -23.37 -9.90
N LYS A 228 21.40 -22.84 -10.74
CA LYS A 228 20.56 -23.42 -11.83
C LYS A 228 19.19 -22.73 -11.80
N GLU A 229 18.66 -22.15 -12.87
CA GLU A 229 19.14 -22.01 -14.27
C GLU A 229 18.68 -20.66 -14.87
N THR A 230 19.62 -19.87 -15.40
CA THR A 230 19.47 -19.13 -16.67
C THR A 230 19.90 -20.07 -17.81
N THR A 231 19.65 -19.90 -19.12
CA THR A 231 19.52 -18.73 -20.06
C THR A 231 19.07 -19.34 -21.41
N MET A 232 18.32 -18.78 -22.38
CA MET A 232 17.56 -17.53 -22.65
C MET A 232 16.45 -17.87 -23.69
N GLN A 233 15.57 -16.92 -24.07
CA GLN A 233 15.43 -16.55 -25.50
C GLN A 233 14.75 -15.18 -25.72
N ASN A 234 15.03 -14.53 -26.86
CA ASN A 234 14.58 -13.18 -27.21
C ASN A 234 13.28 -13.18 -28.05
N GLY A 235 12.44 -12.15 -27.89
CA GLY A 235 11.27 -11.87 -28.73
C GLY A 235 11.06 -10.36 -28.89
N SER A 236 10.74 -9.91 -30.11
CA SER A 236 10.82 -8.49 -30.53
C SER A 236 9.60 -7.61 -30.16
N PHE A 237 9.80 -6.28 -30.29
CA PHE A 237 8.84 -5.16 -30.12
C PHE A 237 8.41 -4.83 -28.66
N SER A 238 8.08 -3.58 -28.30
CA SER A 238 7.93 -2.34 -29.10
C SER A 238 8.68 -1.14 -28.48
N THR A 239 8.76 0.00 -29.17
CA THR A 239 9.60 1.15 -28.79
C THR A 239 8.90 2.18 -27.87
N GLN A 240 9.71 2.83 -27.02
CA GLN A 240 9.28 3.79 -25.97
C GLN A 240 8.58 5.07 -26.49
N SER A 241 8.50 5.29 -27.80
CA SER A 241 7.78 6.42 -28.40
C SER A 241 6.25 6.30 -28.33
N ALA A 242 5.71 5.12 -28.02
CA ALA A 242 4.27 4.88 -27.97
C ALA A 242 3.60 5.30 -26.64
N GLU A 243 4.29 5.15 -25.50
CA GLU A 243 3.69 5.38 -24.17
C GLU A 243 3.68 6.87 -23.78
N SER A 244 4.73 7.61 -24.15
CA SER A 244 4.91 9.03 -23.80
C SER A 244 3.84 9.99 -24.39
N LYS A 245 2.95 9.52 -25.28
CA LYS A 245 1.79 10.30 -25.74
C LYS A 245 0.60 10.24 -24.77
N LYS A 246 0.32 9.09 -24.14
CA LYS A 246 -0.89 8.92 -23.32
C LYS A 246 -0.88 9.68 -22.00
N GLU A 247 0.29 10.05 -21.48
CA GLU A 247 0.38 10.86 -20.24
C GLU A 247 0.24 12.37 -20.50
N LYS A 248 0.56 12.84 -21.73
CA LYS A 248 0.46 14.26 -22.08
C LYS A 248 -0.97 14.73 -22.35
N GLU A 249 -1.84 13.85 -22.80
CA GLU A 249 -3.27 14.15 -23.02
C GLU A 249 -4.04 14.23 -21.69
N VAL A 250 -3.64 13.49 -20.66
CA VAL A 250 -4.25 13.53 -19.32
C VAL A 250 -3.91 14.82 -18.56
N GLN A 251 -2.70 15.37 -18.74
CA GLN A 251 -2.27 16.61 -18.06
C GLN A 251 -2.85 17.89 -18.70
N ALA A 252 -3.35 17.83 -19.93
CA ALA A 252 -3.90 19.00 -20.64
C ALA A 252 -5.30 19.43 -20.15
N ALA A 253 -6.08 18.53 -19.52
CA ALA A 253 -7.47 18.79 -19.11
C ALA A 253 -7.62 19.55 -17.78
N SER A 254 -6.52 19.88 -17.09
CA SER A 254 -6.53 20.33 -15.69
C SER A 254 -6.27 21.85 -15.49
N SER A 255 -6.77 22.70 -16.39
CA SER A 255 -6.48 24.15 -16.36
C SER A 255 -7.61 25.08 -16.84
N SER A 256 -8.80 24.96 -16.26
CA SER A 256 -9.75 26.08 -16.15
C SER A 256 -10.34 26.13 -14.73
N GLY A 257 -10.52 27.34 -14.19
CA GLY A 257 -10.52 27.55 -12.74
C GLY A 257 -11.87 27.42 -12.04
N GLN A 258 -11.85 26.87 -10.83
CA GLN A 258 -12.90 27.03 -9.80
C GLN A 258 -12.28 27.14 -8.40
N THR A 259 -13.06 27.64 -7.44
CA THR A 259 -12.59 28.09 -6.12
C THR A 259 -12.28 26.96 -5.14
N ASN A 260 -11.27 27.19 -4.29
CA ASN A 260 -10.75 26.22 -3.31
C ASN A 260 -11.83 25.64 -2.37
N ASN A 261 -12.06 24.34 -2.49
CA ASN A 261 -12.55 23.47 -1.41
C ASN A 261 -11.94 22.07 -1.62
N ASN A 262 -10.64 21.96 -1.34
CA ASN A 262 -9.86 20.75 -1.58
C ASN A 262 -10.25 19.62 -0.61
N VAL A 263 -11.15 18.73 -1.05
CA VAL A 263 -11.45 17.49 -0.34
C VAL A 263 -10.32 16.49 -0.58
N TYR A 264 -9.33 16.50 0.31
CA TYR A 264 -8.25 15.51 0.33
C TYR A 264 -8.83 14.10 0.55
N ASN A 265 -8.46 13.14 -0.30
CA ASN A 265 -8.99 11.78 -0.30
C ASN A 265 -7.84 10.77 -0.20
N TRP A 266 -7.66 10.22 1.00
CA TRP A 266 -6.56 9.32 1.33
C TRP A 266 -6.94 7.85 1.10
N LYS A 267 -6.03 7.08 0.51
CA LYS A 267 -6.18 5.65 0.24
C LYS A 267 -5.12 4.85 1.01
N LEU A 268 -5.40 3.61 1.37
CA LEU A 268 -4.38 2.71 1.91
C LEU A 268 -3.36 2.33 0.84
N CYS A 269 -2.09 2.18 1.21
CA CYS A 269 -1.05 1.71 0.29
C CYS A 269 -1.28 0.25 -0.08
N ASN A 270 -1.49 -0.03 -1.37
CA ASN A 270 -1.64 -1.38 -1.90
C ASN A 270 -0.26 -1.99 -2.20
N VAL A 271 0.39 -2.55 -1.17
CA VAL A 271 1.79 -2.99 -1.20
C VAL A 271 2.01 -4.27 -0.40
N THR A 272 2.90 -5.14 -0.87
CA THR A 272 3.20 -6.45 -0.24
C THR A 272 3.80 -6.35 1.16
N ALA A 273 4.48 -5.24 1.48
CA ALA A 273 5.04 -4.99 2.81
C ALA A 273 3.97 -4.63 3.87
N GLY A 274 2.71 -4.42 3.47
CA GLY A 274 1.58 -4.18 4.36
C GLY A 274 1.85 -3.07 5.40
N PRO A 275 1.79 -3.36 6.72
CA PRO A 275 1.99 -2.37 7.76
C PRO A 275 3.45 -1.89 7.91
N ASP A 276 4.43 -2.60 7.33
CA ASP A 276 5.87 -2.34 7.49
C ASP A 276 6.52 -1.74 6.22
N TYR A 277 5.69 -1.04 5.43
CA TYR A 277 6.09 -0.39 4.17
C TYR A 277 7.02 0.82 4.40
N ILE A 278 8.18 0.77 3.76
CA ILE A 278 9.17 1.86 3.70
C ILE A 278 9.40 2.17 2.21
N PRO A 279 8.79 3.23 1.64
CA PRO A 279 8.72 3.41 0.19
C PRO A 279 10.06 3.39 -0.55
N CYS A 280 11.12 3.91 0.06
CA CYS A 280 12.48 3.91 -0.51
C CYS A 280 13.27 2.61 -0.34
N LEU A 281 12.77 1.61 0.40
CA LEU A 281 13.41 0.30 0.56
C LEU A 281 12.58 -0.83 -0.05
N ASP A 282 11.27 -0.66 -0.17
CA ASP A 282 10.33 -1.64 -0.71
C ASP A 282 9.97 -1.35 -2.19
N ASN A 283 10.77 -0.55 -2.89
CA ASN A 283 10.58 -0.24 -4.32
C ASN A 283 11.06 -1.41 -5.21
N VAL A 284 10.23 -2.45 -5.25
CA VAL A 284 10.46 -3.66 -6.06
C VAL A 284 10.69 -3.34 -7.55
N ALA A 285 10.10 -2.27 -8.08
CA ALA A 285 10.26 -1.87 -9.48
C ALA A 285 11.65 -1.29 -9.80
N ALA A 286 12.26 -0.55 -8.86
CA ALA A 286 13.65 -0.10 -9.00
C ALA A 286 14.65 -1.22 -8.69
N ILE A 287 14.42 -2.00 -7.63
CA ILE A 287 15.31 -3.11 -7.24
C ILE A 287 15.42 -4.17 -8.35
N LYS A 288 14.32 -4.47 -9.07
CA LYS A 288 14.33 -5.36 -10.25
C LYS A 288 15.09 -4.83 -11.47
N LYS A 289 15.44 -3.53 -11.51
CA LYS A 289 16.24 -2.93 -12.60
C LYS A 289 17.75 -2.96 -12.32
N LEU A 290 18.18 -3.35 -11.12
CA LEU A 290 19.60 -3.43 -10.77
C LEU A 290 20.29 -4.55 -11.55
N HIS A 291 21.46 -4.24 -12.14
CA HIS A 291 22.29 -5.22 -12.85
C HIS A 291 23.03 -6.20 -11.92
N SER A 292 23.01 -5.92 -10.61
CA SER A 292 23.79 -6.59 -9.58
C SER A 292 23.03 -6.59 -8.26
N THR A 293 23.23 -7.62 -7.45
CA THR A 293 22.84 -7.66 -6.03
C THR A 293 24.05 -7.66 -5.09
N LYS A 294 25.27 -7.57 -5.64
CA LYS A 294 26.53 -7.45 -4.89
C LYS A 294 26.55 -6.16 -4.07
N HIS A 295 27.50 -6.05 -3.14
CA HIS A 295 27.68 -4.91 -2.22
C HIS A 295 26.38 -4.48 -1.51
N TYR A 296 25.39 -5.36 -1.41
CA TYR A 296 24.03 -5.09 -0.92
C TYR A 296 23.32 -3.90 -1.61
N GLU A 297 23.61 -3.61 -2.89
CA GLU A 297 22.95 -2.57 -3.70
C GLU A 297 21.41 -2.64 -3.58
N HIS A 298 20.87 -3.86 -3.59
CA HIS A 298 19.45 -4.18 -3.46
C HIS A 298 18.82 -3.83 -2.09
N ARG A 299 19.60 -3.41 -1.10
CA ARG A 299 19.16 -2.97 0.25
C ARG A 299 19.40 -1.47 0.50
N GLU A 300 19.87 -0.74 -0.51
CA GLU A 300 20.01 0.71 -0.47
C GLU A 300 18.66 1.44 -0.65
N ARG A 301 18.71 2.78 -0.58
CA ARG A 301 17.59 3.66 -0.93
C ARG A 301 17.37 3.69 -2.44
N HIS A 302 16.19 3.28 -2.86
CA HIS A 302 15.66 3.33 -4.24
C HIS A 302 14.27 3.97 -4.21
N CYS A 303 14.18 5.28 -4.05
CA CYS A 303 12.89 5.96 -3.89
C CYS A 303 12.05 5.96 -5.19
N PRO A 304 10.71 5.96 -5.10
CA PRO A 304 9.83 6.31 -6.22
C PRO A 304 10.06 7.75 -6.70
N GLU A 305 9.72 8.03 -7.96
CA GLU A 305 9.89 9.36 -8.57
C GLU A 305 8.89 10.40 -8.02
N GLU A 306 7.62 9.99 -7.81
CA GLU A 306 6.68 10.74 -6.98
C GLU A 306 6.54 10.07 -5.60
N GLY A 307 6.68 10.86 -4.52
CA GLY A 307 6.45 10.38 -3.16
C GLY A 307 4.99 9.95 -2.94
N PRO A 308 4.74 8.80 -2.28
CA PRO A 308 3.39 8.24 -2.18
C PRO A 308 2.43 9.14 -1.39
N THR A 309 1.16 9.12 -1.80
CA THR A 309 0.04 9.86 -1.18
C THR A 309 -0.95 8.91 -0.49
N CYS A 310 -0.48 7.73 -0.10
CA CYS A 310 -1.25 6.67 0.54
C CYS A 310 -0.83 6.47 2.00
N LEU A 311 -1.77 6.01 2.83
CA LEU A 311 -1.55 5.75 4.26
C LEU A 311 -1.15 4.29 4.49
N VAL A 312 -0.30 4.04 5.48
CA VAL A 312 0.18 2.68 5.81
C VAL A 312 -0.64 2.11 6.97
N PRO A 313 -1.29 0.94 6.81
CA PRO A 313 -2.19 0.41 7.84
C PRO A 313 -1.45 0.06 9.14
N LEU A 314 -2.16 0.19 10.27
CA LEU A 314 -1.68 -0.32 11.56
C LEU A 314 -1.63 -1.87 11.56
N PRO A 315 -0.66 -2.50 12.25
CA PRO A 315 -0.70 -3.93 12.54
C PRO A 315 -2.00 -4.35 13.25
N GLU A 316 -2.44 -5.60 13.04
CA GLU A 316 -3.59 -6.12 13.76
C GLU A 316 -3.29 -6.29 15.26
N GLY A 317 -4.19 -5.77 16.09
CA GLY A 317 -4.03 -5.80 17.56
C GLY A 317 -3.04 -4.79 18.12
N TYR A 318 -2.55 -3.82 17.32
CA TYR A 318 -1.63 -2.76 17.77
C TYR A 318 -2.10 -2.08 19.07
N ARG A 319 -1.20 -1.94 20.04
CA ARG A 319 -1.45 -1.33 21.36
C ARG A 319 -0.58 -0.11 21.58
N ARG A 320 -0.99 0.80 22.47
CA ARG A 320 -0.14 1.91 22.92
C ARG A 320 1.19 1.35 23.44
N ARG A 321 2.28 1.93 22.96
CA ARG A 321 3.67 1.55 23.29
C ARG A 321 3.87 1.54 24.82
N ILE A 322 4.68 0.60 25.31
CA ILE A 322 5.08 0.53 26.73
C ILE A 322 5.95 1.75 27.05
N ASP A 323 5.76 2.39 28.21
CA ASP A 323 6.56 3.55 28.61
C ASP A 323 8.05 3.22 28.86
N TRP A 324 8.89 4.26 28.77
CA TRP A 324 10.32 4.15 29.09
C TRP A 324 10.53 4.29 30.62
N PRO A 325 11.40 3.49 31.27
CA PRO A 325 12.39 2.58 30.69
C PRO A 325 11.93 1.15 30.41
N GLN A 326 10.72 0.73 30.83
CA GLN A 326 10.26 -0.66 30.71
C GLN A 326 10.24 -1.14 29.24
N SER A 327 9.99 -0.23 28.30
CA SER A 327 10.09 -0.43 26.86
C SER A 327 11.44 -0.97 26.38
N ARG A 328 12.54 -0.64 27.06
CA ARG A 328 13.89 -1.12 26.71
C ARG A 328 13.97 -2.64 26.80
N ASP A 329 13.30 -3.23 27.78
CA ASP A 329 13.46 -4.65 28.11
C ASP A 329 12.24 -5.50 27.67
N LYS A 330 11.11 -4.87 27.28
CA LYS A 330 9.95 -5.53 26.66
C LYS A 330 9.12 -4.61 25.75
N ILE A 331 8.48 -5.18 24.73
CA ILE A 331 7.44 -4.54 23.89
C ILE A 331 6.24 -5.47 23.70
N TRP A 332 5.13 -4.94 23.18
CA TRP A 332 3.99 -5.77 22.74
C TRP A 332 4.33 -6.56 21.48
N TYR A 333 3.97 -7.84 21.43
CA TYR A 333 4.09 -8.66 20.23
C TYR A 333 3.30 -8.07 19.05
N PHE A 334 2.05 -7.66 19.27
CA PHE A 334 1.18 -7.12 18.23
C PHE A 334 1.68 -5.83 17.57
N ASN A 335 2.61 -5.09 18.20
CA ASN A 335 3.18 -3.88 17.62
C ASN A 335 4.26 -4.20 16.57
N VAL A 336 4.92 -5.36 16.70
CA VAL A 336 5.97 -5.85 15.80
C VAL A 336 5.86 -7.38 15.71
N PRO A 337 4.89 -7.92 14.95
CA PRO A 337 4.45 -9.34 15.03
C PRO A 337 5.41 -10.36 14.37
N HIS A 338 6.71 -10.09 14.38
CA HIS A 338 7.74 -10.87 13.69
C HIS A 338 8.43 -11.88 14.63
N VAL A 339 8.04 -13.16 14.53
CA VAL A 339 8.61 -14.25 15.38
C VAL A 339 9.96 -14.79 14.90
N LYS A 340 10.28 -14.65 13.61
CA LYS A 340 11.42 -15.29 12.92
C LYS A 340 12.78 -15.04 13.59
N LEU A 341 12.99 -13.84 14.14
CA LEU A 341 14.22 -13.52 14.88
C LEU A 341 14.30 -14.22 16.24
N ALA A 342 13.18 -14.36 16.96
CA ALA A 342 13.11 -15.06 18.24
C ALA A 342 13.29 -16.59 18.06
N GLU A 343 12.77 -17.15 16.97
CA GLU A 343 12.98 -18.56 16.59
C GLU A 343 14.48 -18.82 16.30
N VAL A 344 15.09 -18.04 15.40
CA VAL A 344 16.46 -18.26 14.93
C VAL A 344 17.52 -17.85 15.97
N LYS A 345 17.23 -16.89 16.86
CA LYS A 345 18.20 -16.31 17.84
C LYS A 345 17.79 -16.40 19.32
N GLY A 346 16.69 -17.07 19.67
CA GLY A 346 16.22 -17.18 21.06
C GLY A 346 17.26 -17.76 22.03
N HIS A 347 18.08 -18.70 21.56
CA HIS A 347 19.21 -19.29 22.29
C HIS A 347 20.37 -18.31 22.58
N GLN A 348 20.36 -17.10 22.00
CA GLN A 348 21.39 -16.07 22.17
C GLN A 348 20.93 -14.89 23.04
N ASN A 349 19.77 -15.00 23.71
CA ASN A 349 19.19 -13.94 24.55
C ASN A 349 18.92 -12.62 23.80
N TRP A 350 18.71 -12.65 22.47
CA TRP A 350 18.35 -11.46 21.67
C TRP A 350 16.91 -11.02 21.95
N VAL A 351 15.95 -11.91 21.67
CA VAL A 351 14.51 -11.71 21.82
C VAL A 351 13.89 -13.02 22.30
N LYS A 352 12.88 -12.96 23.18
CA LYS A 352 12.07 -14.12 23.58
C LYS A 352 10.58 -13.76 23.49
N VAL A 353 9.76 -14.70 22.99
CA VAL A 353 8.30 -14.58 23.05
C VAL A 353 7.83 -15.05 24.42
N THR A 354 7.04 -14.21 25.09
CA THR A 354 6.65 -14.39 26.50
C THR A 354 5.21 -13.89 26.68
N GLY A 355 4.23 -14.76 26.42
CA GLY A 355 2.82 -14.37 26.34
C GLY A 355 2.60 -13.33 25.24
N GLU A 356 1.93 -12.23 25.58
CA GLU A 356 1.68 -11.11 24.64
C GLU A 356 2.90 -10.19 24.41
N TYR A 357 4.05 -10.49 25.02
CA TYR A 357 5.24 -9.64 25.00
C TYR A 357 6.40 -10.28 24.25
N LEU A 358 7.16 -9.44 23.54
CA LEU A 358 8.53 -9.73 23.15
C LEU A 358 9.47 -9.13 24.19
N THR A 359 10.30 -9.97 24.82
CA THR A 359 11.25 -9.56 25.88
C THR A 359 12.69 -9.58 25.36
N PHE A 360 13.46 -8.56 25.76
CA PHE A 360 14.85 -8.32 25.35
C PHE A 360 15.75 -8.34 26.61
N PRO A 361 16.28 -9.51 27.02
CA PRO A 361 17.12 -9.65 28.22
C PRO A 361 18.55 -9.11 28.03
N GLY A 362 18.69 -8.00 27.30
CA GLY A 362 19.95 -7.30 27.02
C GLY A 362 21.04 -8.06 26.24
N GLY A 363 20.76 -9.28 25.78
CA GLY A 363 21.73 -10.14 25.11
C GLY A 363 22.07 -9.72 23.67
N GLY A 364 23.14 -10.32 23.17
CA GLY A 364 23.64 -10.21 21.80
C GLY A 364 24.62 -11.35 21.49
N THR A 365 24.99 -11.58 20.22
CA THR A 365 25.82 -12.76 19.87
C THR A 365 27.22 -12.72 20.50
N GLN A 366 27.77 -11.53 20.73
CA GLN A 366 29.05 -11.35 21.44
C GLN A 366 28.88 -11.05 22.95
N PHE A 367 27.65 -10.81 23.42
CA PHE A 367 27.34 -10.45 24.81
C PHE A 367 26.08 -11.19 25.28
N LYS A 368 26.14 -12.53 25.26
CA LYS A 368 25.04 -13.45 25.62
C LYS A 368 24.52 -13.24 27.05
N HIS A 369 25.40 -12.76 27.94
CA HIS A 369 25.12 -12.51 29.35
C HIS A 369 24.75 -11.04 29.65
N GLY A 370 24.51 -10.23 28.62
CA GLY A 370 23.98 -8.86 28.73
C GLY A 370 24.97 -7.78 28.33
N ALA A 371 24.46 -6.71 27.69
CA ALA A 371 25.28 -5.63 27.16
C ALA A 371 26.01 -4.79 28.23
N LEU A 372 25.49 -4.69 29.47
CA LEU A 372 26.13 -3.90 30.54
C LEU A 372 27.56 -4.40 30.84
N HIS A 373 27.74 -5.70 31.09
CA HIS A 373 29.06 -6.31 31.27
C HIS A 373 30.01 -6.01 30.10
N TYR A 374 29.49 -6.03 28.87
CA TYR A 374 30.27 -5.79 27.66
C TYR A 374 30.66 -4.30 27.49
N ILE A 375 29.80 -3.36 27.91
CA ILE A 375 30.10 -1.91 27.95
C ILE A 375 31.20 -1.63 28.97
N ASP A 376 31.14 -2.26 30.15
CA ASP A 376 32.19 -2.18 31.18
C ASP A 376 33.49 -2.85 30.74
N PHE A 377 33.42 -4.04 30.14
CA PHE A 377 34.58 -4.72 29.54
C PHE A 377 35.31 -3.85 28.50
N ILE A 378 34.59 -3.08 27.66
CA ILE A 378 35.21 -2.12 26.73
C ILE A 378 35.86 -0.96 27.52
N GLN A 379 35.17 -0.41 28.51
CA GLN A 379 35.66 0.68 29.36
C GLN A 379 36.91 0.30 30.16
N ASP A 380 37.00 -0.94 30.64
CA ASP A 380 38.16 -1.53 31.32
C ASP A 380 39.25 -1.98 30.35
N SER A 381 38.95 -2.10 29.05
CA SER A 381 39.94 -2.41 28.02
C SER A 381 40.68 -1.16 27.54
N VAL A 382 39.98 -0.03 27.41
CA VAL A 382 40.55 1.28 27.11
C VAL A 382 39.85 2.34 27.97
N PRO A 383 40.38 2.65 29.19
CA PRO A 383 39.82 3.66 30.09
C PRO A 383 39.59 5.02 29.40
N ASP A 384 40.50 5.35 28.50
CA ASP A 384 40.53 6.50 27.59
C ASP A 384 39.19 6.76 26.86
N ILE A 385 38.37 5.73 26.57
CA ILE A 385 37.06 5.88 25.92
C ILE A 385 36.13 6.77 26.76
N SER A 386 36.15 6.61 28.09
CA SER A 386 35.47 7.47 29.07
C SER A 386 34.01 7.80 28.69
N TRP A 387 33.16 6.77 28.74
CA TRP A 387 31.74 6.86 28.34
C TRP A 387 31.01 8.01 29.05
N GLY A 388 30.28 8.82 28.28
CA GLY A 388 29.50 9.93 28.80
C GLY A 388 30.31 11.17 29.20
N LYS A 389 31.64 11.15 29.02
CA LYS A 389 32.53 12.30 29.25
C LYS A 389 33.25 12.68 27.96
N ARG A 390 34.09 11.78 27.43
CA ARG A 390 34.81 11.97 26.16
C ARG A 390 33.99 11.41 25.00
N SER A 391 33.65 10.13 25.06
CA SER A 391 32.80 9.48 24.07
C SER A 391 31.33 9.70 24.41
N ARG A 392 30.64 10.51 23.60
CA ARG A 392 29.23 10.88 23.75
C ARG A 392 28.37 10.42 22.58
N VAL A 393 28.88 10.44 21.35
CA VAL A 393 28.13 10.03 20.15
C VAL A 393 28.86 8.90 19.42
N ILE A 394 28.20 7.75 19.28
CA ILE A 394 28.78 6.56 18.67
C ILE A 394 27.95 6.04 17.48
N LEU A 395 28.61 5.31 16.58
CA LEU A 395 27.97 4.58 15.48
C LEU A 395 28.02 3.08 15.79
N ASP A 396 26.86 2.41 15.79
CA ASP A 396 26.74 0.99 16.13
C ASP A 396 26.29 0.21 14.88
N VAL A 397 27.29 -0.40 14.21
CA VAL A 397 27.17 -1.03 12.88
C VAL A 397 26.63 -2.45 13.02
N GLY A 398 25.56 -2.78 12.30
CA GLY A 398 24.94 -4.12 12.34
C GLY A 398 24.36 -4.42 13.72
N CYS A 399 23.66 -3.44 14.29
CA CYS A 399 23.24 -3.36 15.70
C CYS A 399 22.33 -4.49 16.20
N GLY A 400 21.75 -5.31 15.31
CA GLY A 400 20.68 -6.23 15.65
C GLY A 400 19.47 -5.46 16.21
N VAL A 401 19.03 -5.85 17.41
CA VAL A 401 17.97 -5.16 18.16
C VAL A 401 18.45 -3.92 18.94
N ALA A 402 19.66 -3.42 18.65
CA ALA A 402 20.31 -2.25 19.28
C ALA A 402 20.49 -2.32 20.81
N SER A 403 20.65 -3.53 21.38
CA SER A 403 20.81 -3.70 22.83
C SER A 403 21.98 -2.90 23.43
N LEU A 404 23.11 -2.74 22.72
CA LEU A 404 24.23 -1.91 23.20
C LEU A 404 23.78 -0.45 23.41
N GLY A 405 23.18 0.17 22.39
CA GLY A 405 22.64 1.53 22.46
C GLY A 405 21.59 1.69 23.57
N GLY A 406 20.79 0.65 23.82
CA GLY A 406 19.76 0.63 24.87
C GLY A 406 20.28 0.84 26.29
N TYR A 407 21.44 0.28 26.66
CA TYR A 407 22.03 0.47 28.00
C TYR A 407 23.07 1.61 28.04
N LEU A 408 23.66 2.00 26.90
CA LEU A 408 24.56 3.15 26.81
C LEU A 408 23.91 4.49 27.23
N PHE A 409 22.58 4.60 27.16
CA PHE A 409 21.82 5.73 27.74
C PHE A 409 22.11 5.94 29.24
N GLU A 410 22.28 4.87 30.02
CA GLU A 410 22.58 4.95 31.46
C GLU A 410 24.00 5.47 31.72
N ARG A 411 24.90 5.34 30.74
CA ARG A 411 26.26 5.90 30.75
C ARG A 411 26.34 7.28 30.08
N GLY A 412 25.21 7.92 29.78
CA GLY A 412 25.18 9.25 29.15
C GLY A 412 25.67 9.27 27.70
N VAL A 413 25.66 8.13 27.01
CA VAL A 413 26.09 7.99 25.62
C VAL A 413 24.88 7.86 24.69
N LEU A 414 24.97 8.48 23.51
CA LEU A 414 24.02 8.32 22.42
C LEU A 414 24.62 7.42 21.33
N ALA A 415 23.95 6.30 21.04
CA ALA A 415 24.29 5.45 19.91
C ALA A 415 23.34 5.72 18.72
N MET A 416 23.91 5.94 17.55
CA MET A 416 23.21 5.80 16.28
C MET A 416 23.41 4.37 15.78
N SER A 417 22.44 3.51 16.05
CA SER A 417 22.46 2.12 15.61
C SER A 417 21.91 1.97 14.18
N PHE A 418 22.49 1.10 13.35
CA PHE A 418 21.88 0.79 12.05
C PHE A 418 22.09 -0.67 11.61
N ALA A 419 21.12 -1.15 10.84
CA ALA A 419 21.15 -2.42 10.12
C ALA A 419 20.23 -2.33 8.88
N PRO A 420 20.43 -3.15 7.85
CA PRO A 420 19.53 -3.21 6.70
C PRO A 420 18.17 -3.81 7.07
N LYS A 421 17.14 -3.53 6.27
CA LYS A 421 15.97 -4.41 6.16
C LYS A 421 16.45 -5.71 5.49
N ASP A 422 16.42 -6.83 6.21
CA ASP A 422 16.92 -8.13 5.76
C ASP A 422 15.92 -9.26 6.02
N GLU A 423 16.28 -10.50 5.67
CA GLU A 423 15.44 -11.69 5.83
C GLU A 423 15.03 -12.01 7.29
N HIS A 424 15.61 -11.33 8.28
CA HIS A 424 15.21 -11.41 9.69
C HIS A 424 14.35 -10.20 10.10
N GLU A 425 13.58 -9.67 9.14
CA GLU A 425 12.63 -8.55 9.18
C GLU A 425 12.23 -8.09 10.59
N ALA A 426 12.33 -6.76 10.81
CA ALA A 426 12.09 -6.02 12.06
C ALA A 426 13.27 -5.79 13.03
N GLN A 427 14.54 -6.13 12.72
CA GLN A 427 15.69 -5.83 13.62
C GLN A 427 15.74 -4.37 14.12
N VAL A 428 15.73 -3.40 13.20
CA VAL A 428 15.68 -1.96 13.50
C VAL A 428 14.33 -1.54 14.10
N GLN A 429 13.23 -2.17 13.68
CA GLN A 429 11.88 -1.88 14.20
C GLN A 429 11.76 -2.23 15.69
N PHE A 430 12.37 -3.35 16.14
CA PHE A 430 12.47 -3.69 17.55
C PHE A 430 13.23 -2.62 18.35
N ALA A 431 14.35 -2.10 17.83
CA ALA A 431 15.07 -1.01 18.49
C ALA A 431 14.20 0.25 18.64
N LEU A 432 13.48 0.63 17.57
CA LEU A 432 12.62 1.81 17.55
C LEU A 432 11.39 1.66 18.48
N GLU A 433 10.75 0.48 18.52
CA GLU A 433 9.65 0.20 19.46
C GLU A 433 10.15 0.17 20.93
N ARG A 434 11.34 -0.36 21.18
CA ARG A 434 11.99 -0.29 22.51
C ARG A 434 12.29 1.14 22.96
N GLY A 435 12.38 2.09 22.04
CA GLY A 435 12.73 3.49 22.30
C GLY A 435 14.24 3.77 22.25
N ILE A 436 14.93 3.11 21.32
CA ILE A 436 16.38 3.19 21.09
C ILE A 436 16.60 3.80 19.68
N PRO A 437 17.51 4.78 19.48
CA PRO A 437 17.73 5.39 18.18
C PRO A 437 18.30 4.38 17.18
N ALA A 438 17.62 4.22 16.05
CA ALA A 438 18.12 3.43 14.95
C ALA A 438 17.63 3.93 13.59
N VAL A 439 18.34 3.56 12.51
CA VAL A 439 17.92 3.81 11.12
C VAL A 439 18.06 2.55 10.28
N SER A 440 17.20 2.40 9.28
CA SER A 440 17.30 1.30 8.30
C SER A 440 18.29 1.72 7.21
N ALA A 441 19.49 1.14 7.20
CA ALA A 441 20.57 1.53 6.31
C ALA A 441 21.55 0.36 6.05
N VAL A 442 22.29 0.44 4.95
CA VAL A 442 23.33 -0.52 4.58
C VAL A 442 24.59 0.23 4.17
N MET A 443 25.76 -0.38 4.43
CA MET A 443 27.02 0.03 3.81
C MET A 443 27.14 -0.69 2.48
N GLY A 444 26.72 -0.03 1.41
CA GLY A 444 26.76 -0.56 0.05
C GLY A 444 27.72 0.24 -0.83
N THR A 445 27.20 0.81 -1.92
CA THR A 445 27.94 1.61 -2.90
C THR A 445 27.95 3.11 -2.60
N LYS A 446 27.08 3.58 -1.70
CA LYS A 446 26.93 5.01 -1.33
C LYS A 446 27.42 5.28 0.10
N ARG A 447 27.88 6.52 0.35
CA ARG A 447 28.20 7.04 1.69
C ARG A 447 27.00 6.97 2.61
N LEU A 448 27.24 6.69 3.90
CA LEU A 448 26.22 6.85 4.93
C LEU A 448 25.90 8.36 5.10
N PRO A 449 24.63 8.74 5.31
CA PRO A 449 24.13 10.12 5.32
C PRO A 449 24.51 10.93 6.59
N PHE A 450 25.78 10.82 6.99
CA PHE A 450 26.40 11.52 8.11
C PHE A 450 27.64 12.28 7.61
N PRO A 451 28.02 13.42 8.23
CA PRO A 451 29.20 14.18 7.83
C PRO A 451 30.50 13.45 8.20
N GLY A 452 31.62 13.84 7.58
CA GLY A 452 32.93 13.30 7.93
C GLY A 452 33.42 13.79 9.30
N ARG A 453 34.14 12.94 10.03
CA ARG A 453 34.77 13.22 11.34
C ARG A 453 33.76 13.65 12.42
N VAL A 454 32.73 12.84 12.69
CA VAL A 454 31.64 13.19 13.62
C VAL A 454 31.45 12.23 14.79
N PHE A 455 31.75 10.94 14.63
CA PHE A 455 31.58 9.94 15.70
C PHE A 455 32.81 9.86 16.61
N ASP A 456 32.59 9.72 17.91
CA ASP A 456 33.64 9.59 18.92
C ASP A 456 34.18 8.13 18.98
N VAL A 457 33.28 7.15 18.76
CA VAL A 457 33.59 5.71 18.66
C VAL A 457 32.71 5.08 17.57
N VAL A 458 33.26 4.11 16.84
CA VAL A 458 32.48 3.17 16.01
C VAL A 458 32.55 1.78 16.64
N HIS A 459 31.43 1.06 16.65
CA HIS A 459 31.31 -0.29 17.19
C HIS A 459 30.78 -1.28 16.13
N CYS A 460 31.31 -2.50 16.14
CA CYS A 460 30.75 -3.65 15.41
C CYS A 460 30.90 -4.93 16.26
N ALA A 461 29.78 -5.51 16.70
CA ALA A 461 29.71 -6.83 17.33
C ALA A 461 29.11 -7.86 16.35
N ARG A 462 29.99 -8.63 15.69
CA ARG A 462 29.63 -9.65 14.67
C ARG A 462 28.75 -9.12 13.53
N CYS A 463 28.94 -7.87 13.14
CA CYS A 463 28.11 -7.14 12.16
C CYS A 463 28.12 -7.69 10.72
N ARG A 464 28.84 -8.79 10.43
CA ARG A 464 28.96 -9.45 9.11
C ARG A 464 29.50 -8.58 7.95
N VAL A 465 29.93 -7.35 8.21
CA VAL A 465 30.56 -6.49 7.19
C VAL A 465 31.96 -7.02 6.84
N PRO A 466 32.28 -7.27 5.56
CA PRO A 466 33.60 -7.75 5.13
C PRO A 466 34.60 -6.59 5.04
N TRP A 467 35.08 -6.11 6.18
CA TRP A 467 35.91 -4.89 6.28
C TRP A 467 37.22 -4.88 5.46
N HIS A 468 37.72 -6.04 5.03
CA HIS A 468 39.04 -6.21 4.41
C HIS A 468 39.03 -6.41 2.89
N ILE A 469 37.87 -6.68 2.29
CA ILE A 469 37.78 -6.89 0.83
C ILE A 469 37.85 -5.56 0.08
N GLU A 470 38.12 -5.62 -1.23
CA GLU A 470 37.94 -4.48 -2.15
C GLU A 470 38.69 -3.21 -1.69
N GLY A 471 39.99 -3.37 -1.36
CA GLY A 471 40.85 -2.29 -0.88
C GLY A 471 40.47 -1.72 0.50
N GLY A 472 39.54 -2.36 1.21
CA GLY A 472 38.99 -1.84 2.46
C GLY A 472 37.92 -0.77 2.30
N THR A 473 37.26 -0.67 1.15
CA THR A 473 36.32 0.43 0.82
C THR A 473 35.26 0.71 1.90
N LEU A 474 34.73 -0.34 2.57
CA LEU A 474 33.77 -0.17 3.67
C LEU A 474 34.42 0.33 4.98
N LEU A 475 35.68 -0.05 5.25
CA LEU A 475 36.46 0.45 6.38
C LEU A 475 36.96 1.89 6.15
N LEU A 476 37.15 2.29 4.89
CA LEU A 476 37.48 3.65 4.49
C LEU A 476 36.31 4.63 4.74
N GLU A 477 35.07 4.19 4.55
CA GLU A 477 33.88 4.94 4.99
C GLU A 477 33.86 5.13 6.51
N LEU A 478 34.22 4.12 7.31
CA LEU A 478 34.42 4.30 8.75
C LEU A 478 35.56 5.29 9.05
N ASN A 479 36.64 5.29 8.28
CA ASN A 479 37.69 6.29 8.41
C ASN A 479 37.24 7.70 8.01
N ARG A 480 36.31 7.88 7.06
CA ARG A 480 35.67 9.19 6.81
C ARG A 480 34.86 9.65 8.02
N LEU A 481 34.06 8.76 8.61
CA LEU A 481 33.10 9.06 9.66
C LEU A 481 33.72 9.26 11.07
N LEU A 482 34.75 8.49 11.41
CA LEU A 482 35.40 8.51 12.72
C LEU A 482 36.25 9.78 12.91
N ARG A 483 36.13 10.43 14.09
CA ARG A 483 36.95 11.57 14.48
C ARG A 483 38.44 11.18 14.56
N PRO A 484 39.39 12.09 14.26
CA PRO A 484 40.81 11.87 14.56
C PRO A 484 40.99 11.43 16.01
N GLY A 485 41.83 10.43 16.27
CA GLY A 485 42.01 9.85 17.61
C GLY A 485 40.82 9.09 18.20
N GLY A 486 39.68 9.00 17.50
CA GLY A 486 38.54 8.19 17.89
C GLY A 486 38.81 6.69 17.75
N TYR A 487 37.95 5.86 18.36
CA TYR A 487 38.16 4.41 18.47
C TYR A 487 37.24 3.60 17.55
N PHE A 488 37.74 2.48 17.03
CA PHE A 488 36.94 1.43 16.41
C PHE A 488 37.02 0.16 17.26
N VAL A 489 35.86 -0.28 17.79
CA VAL A 489 35.73 -1.48 18.62
C VAL A 489 35.15 -2.61 17.77
N TRP A 490 35.98 -3.58 17.43
CA TRP A 490 35.60 -4.72 16.59
C TRP A 490 35.61 -6.02 17.38
N SER A 491 34.43 -6.62 17.56
CA SER A 491 34.28 -7.95 18.16
C SER A 491 33.66 -8.91 17.14
N ALA A 492 34.49 -9.71 16.49
CA ALA A 492 34.11 -10.71 15.49
C ALA A 492 34.97 -11.98 15.65
N THR A 493 34.55 -13.09 15.05
CA THR A 493 35.28 -14.37 15.18
C THR A 493 36.76 -14.31 14.75
N PRO A 494 37.20 -13.50 13.75
CA PRO A 494 38.61 -13.32 13.41
C PRO A 494 39.49 -12.85 14.57
N VAL A 495 38.92 -12.12 15.53
CA VAL A 495 39.65 -11.53 16.66
C VAL A 495 40.01 -12.57 17.73
N TYR A 496 39.26 -13.68 17.83
CA TYR A 496 39.36 -14.58 18.98
C TYR A 496 39.28 -16.09 18.69
N GLN A 497 38.87 -16.50 17.49
CA GLN A 497 38.96 -17.89 17.03
C GLN A 497 40.31 -18.16 16.35
N LYS A 498 40.51 -19.38 15.86
CA LYS A 498 41.74 -19.84 15.18
C LYS A 498 41.46 -20.69 13.94
N LEU A 499 40.29 -20.52 13.33
CA LEU A 499 39.96 -21.19 12.06
C LEU A 499 40.79 -20.56 10.92
N PRO A 500 41.17 -21.30 9.86
CA PRO A 500 42.01 -20.76 8.78
C PRO A 500 41.43 -19.49 8.13
N GLU A 501 40.11 -19.47 7.91
CA GLU A 501 39.37 -18.30 7.39
C GLU A 501 39.44 -17.11 8.37
N ASP A 502 39.06 -17.31 9.64
CA ASP A 502 39.13 -16.29 10.70
C ASP A 502 40.54 -15.69 10.81
N VAL A 503 41.59 -16.52 10.71
CA VAL A 503 43.00 -16.07 10.74
C VAL A 503 43.34 -15.27 9.48
N GLY A 504 42.96 -15.73 8.28
CA GLY A 504 43.19 -14.99 7.03
C GLY A 504 42.53 -13.60 7.04
N ILE A 505 41.28 -13.52 7.50
CA ILE A 505 40.54 -12.27 7.68
C ILE A 505 41.24 -11.36 8.70
N TRP A 506 41.78 -11.92 9.79
CA TRP A 506 42.51 -11.17 10.81
C TRP A 506 43.86 -10.62 10.31
N GLU A 507 44.63 -11.40 9.54
CA GLU A 507 45.87 -10.91 8.92
C GLU A 507 45.59 -9.80 7.90
N ALA A 508 44.59 -9.99 7.02
CA ALA A 508 44.17 -8.96 6.06
C ALA A 508 43.71 -7.66 6.77
N MET A 509 42.93 -7.77 7.84
CA MET A 509 42.51 -6.62 8.64
C MET A 509 43.67 -5.90 9.33
N LYS A 510 44.66 -6.61 9.86
CA LYS A 510 45.87 -5.99 10.42
C LYS A 510 46.70 -5.28 9.35
N ALA A 511 46.87 -5.89 8.18
CA ALA A 511 47.61 -5.29 7.08
C ALA A 511 46.95 -3.98 6.62
N LEU A 512 45.64 -4.00 6.39
CA LEU A 512 44.84 -2.86 5.98
C LEU A 512 44.79 -1.76 7.06
N THR A 513 44.49 -2.08 8.31
CA THR A 513 44.46 -1.07 9.39
C THR A 513 45.83 -0.42 9.61
N LYS A 514 46.92 -1.20 9.51
CA LYS A 514 48.30 -0.68 9.53
C LYS A 514 48.58 0.23 8.33
N SER A 515 48.19 -0.13 7.10
CA SER A 515 48.40 0.73 5.93
C SER A 515 47.52 2.00 5.95
N MET A 516 46.38 1.95 6.65
CA MET A 516 45.54 3.10 7.02
C MET A 516 46.05 3.90 8.22
N CYS A 517 47.23 3.57 8.76
CA CYS A 517 47.83 4.23 9.94
C CYS A 517 46.98 4.18 11.22
N TRP A 518 46.11 3.18 11.39
CA TRP A 518 45.34 2.99 12.63
C TRP A 518 46.15 2.19 13.66
N ASP A 519 46.25 2.72 14.87
CA ASP A 519 46.93 2.07 15.98
C ASP A 519 46.06 0.94 16.56
N LEU A 520 46.55 -0.29 16.58
CA LEU A 520 45.93 -1.37 17.37
C LEU A 520 46.27 -1.18 18.85
N VAL A 521 45.36 -0.59 19.61
CA VAL A 521 45.56 -0.22 21.02
C VAL A 521 45.60 -1.45 21.92
N THR A 522 44.67 -2.39 21.72
CA THR A 522 44.60 -3.62 22.51
C THR A 522 43.75 -4.69 21.83
N ILE A 523 44.01 -5.94 22.17
CA ILE A 523 43.10 -7.06 21.97
C ILE A 523 42.85 -7.66 23.36
N LYS A 524 41.61 -7.63 23.84
CA LYS A 524 41.24 -8.16 25.15
C LYS A 524 40.15 -9.22 24.99
N ARG A 525 40.16 -10.24 25.85
CA ARG A 525 39.17 -11.33 25.87
C ARG A 525 38.19 -11.13 27.01
N ASP A 526 36.90 -11.29 26.71
CA ASP A 526 35.83 -11.38 27.69
C ASP A 526 35.68 -12.86 28.07
N ALA A 527 36.05 -13.19 29.31
CA ALA A 527 35.98 -14.55 29.83
C ALA A 527 34.54 -15.02 30.13
N VAL A 528 33.62 -14.09 30.39
CA VAL A 528 32.22 -14.38 30.73
C VAL A 528 31.43 -14.73 29.47
N ASN A 529 31.59 -13.93 28.40
CA ASN A 529 30.93 -14.17 27.12
C ASN A 529 31.72 -15.11 26.19
N GLN A 530 32.98 -15.42 26.52
CA GLN A 530 33.93 -16.23 25.75
C GLN A 530 34.24 -15.64 24.35
N VAL A 531 34.44 -14.31 24.30
CA VAL A 531 34.72 -13.57 23.07
C VAL A 531 36.00 -12.72 23.20
N GLY A 532 36.34 -11.98 22.16
CA GLY A 532 37.35 -10.93 22.21
C GLY A 532 36.92 -9.69 21.43
N ALA A 533 37.56 -8.56 21.74
CA ALA A 533 37.45 -7.33 20.99
C ALA A 533 38.85 -6.78 20.69
N ALA A 534 39.05 -6.36 19.43
CA ALA A 534 40.20 -5.58 19.00
C ALA A 534 39.77 -4.12 18.98
N ILE A 535 40.54 -3.26 19.64
CA ILE A 535 40.25 -1.83 19.73
C ILE A 535 41.36 -1.08 18.99
N PHE A 536 40.97 -0.45 17.89
CA PHE A 536 41.83 0.38 17.06
C PHE A 536 41.59 1.87 17.37
N LYS A 537 42.59 2.71 17.10
CA LYS A 537 42.51 4.17 17.23
C LYS A 537 42.95 4.82 15.93
N LYS A 538 42.15 5.75 15.43
CA LYS A 538 42.49 6.56 14.24
C LYS A 538 43.62 7.55 14.59
N PRO A 539 44.57 7.87 13.69
CA PRO A 539 45.65 8.80 14.00
C PRO A 539 45.16 10.23 14.27
N MET A 540 46.03 11.05 14.88
CA MET A 540 45.78 12.45 15.23
C MET A 540 46.47 13.46 14.31
N SER A 541 47.58 13.10 13.66
CA SER A 541 48.34 13.94 12.73
C SER A 541 48.53 13.23 11.38
N ASN A 542 48.79 13.99 10.32
CA ASN A 542 49.10 13.43 8.99
C ASN A 542 50.48 12.76 8.91
N GLU A 543 51.30 12.84 9.97
CA GLU A 543 52.67 12.34 9.97
C GLU A 543 52.79 10.88 9.54
N CYS A 544 51.87 10.01 9.97
CA CYS A 544 51.90 8.62 9.51
C CYS A 544 51.51 8.54 8.03
N TYR A 545 50.47 9.25 7.59
CA TYR A 545 50.05 9.31 6.18
C TYR A 545 51.17 9.78 5.25
N GLU A 546 52.02 10.70 5.71
CA GLU A 546 53.15 11.27 4.96
C GLU A 546 54.41 10.39 4.98
N LYS A 547 54.51 9.44 5.93
CA LYS A 547 55.64 8.50 6.08
C LYS A 547 55.36 7.11 5.47
N ARG A 548 54.29 6.95 4.67
CA ARG A 548 53.91 5.67 4.05
C ARG A 548 54.81 5.33 2.86
N GLU A 549 55.38 4.11 2.88
CA GLU A 549 56.16 3.55 1.77
C GLU A 549 55.33 3.34 0.50
N GLN A 550 54.05 3.00 0.66
CA GLN A 550 53.08 2.79 -0.42
C GLN A 550 51.77 3.51 -0.08
N ASN A 551 51.21 4.23 -1.05
CA ASN A 551 49.96 4.97 -0.90
C ASN A 551 48.72 4.09 -1.17
N GLU A 552 48.65 2.94 -0.50
CA GLU A 552 47.58 1.95 -0.65
C GLU A 552 46.92 1.66 0.71
N PRO A 553 45.66 2.07 0.96
CA PRO A 553 44.78 2.83 0.06
C PRO A 553 45.24 4.30 -0.15
N PRO A 554 44.86 4.95 -1.27
CA PRO A 554 45.31 6.31 -1.60
C PRO A 554 44.69 7.39 -0.71
N LEU A 555 45.26 8.60 -0.76
CA LEU A 555 44.62 9.78 -0.20
C LEU A 555 43.59 10.36 -1.18
N CYS A 556 42.47 10.86 -0.66
CA CYS A 556 41.44 11.49 -1.48
C CYS A 556 41.93 12.82 -2.08
N GLN A 557 41.40 13.17 -3.26
CA GLN A 557 41.67 14.48 -3.87
C GLN A 557 41.09 15.61 -3.00
N SER A 558 41.71 16.79 -3.04
CA SER A 558 41.23 17.98 -2.30
C SER A 558 39.88 18.53 -2.78
N SER A 559 39.38 18.04 -3.92
CA SER A 559 38.05 18.28 -4.48
C SER A 559 36.94 17.42 -3.85
N ASP A 560 37.28 16.30 -3.21
CA ASP A 560 36.31 15.42 -2.55
C ASP A 560 36.07 15.86 -1.09
N ASP A 561 34.99 16.59 -0.86
CA ASP A 561 34.57 16.94 0.50
C ASP A 561 34.13 15.69 1.27
N ALA A 562 34.67 15.55 2.49
CA ALA A 562 34.34 14.48 3.41
C ALA A 562 32.92 14.58 4.02
N ASN A 563 32.20 15.69 3.84
CA ASN A 563 30.87 15.94 4.46
C ASN A 563 29.74 15.67 3.47
N ALA A 564 29.94 15.96 2.20
CA ALA A 564 29.13 15.50 1.08
C ALA A 564 28.86 13.99 1.20
N ALA A 565 27.62 13.64 1.54
CA ALA A 565 27.22 12.28 1.88
C ALA A 565 25.90 11.85 1.23
N TRP A 566 24.96 12.76 0.97
CA TRP A 566 23.68 12.41 0.37
C TRP A 566 23.85 11.98 -1.09
N ASN A 567 23.53 10.72 -1.38
CA ASN A 567 23.68 10.07 -2.68
C ASN A 567 25.11 10.11 -3.29
N ILE A 568 26.14 10.36 -2.47
CA ILE A 568 27.54 10.35 -2.92
C ILE A 568 28.08 8.91 -2.92
N PRO A 569 28.73 8.42 -4.00
CA PRO A 569 29.36 7.10 -4.02
C PRO A 569 30.49 6.97 -3.00
N LEU A 570 30.70 5.76 -2.47
CA LEU A 570 31.88 5.45 -1.66
C LEU A 570 33.16 5.71 -2.46
N GLN A 571 34.17 6.23 -1.77
CA GLN A 571 35.48 6.53 -2.36
C GLN A 571 36.53 5.61 -1.72
N PRO A 572 37.32 4.86 -2.51
CA PRO A 572 38.35 3.96 -1.99
C PRO A 572 39.63 4.74 -1.61
N CYS A 573 39.49 5.77 -0.76
CA CYS A 573 40.58 6.66 -0.36
C CYS A 573 40.41 7.19 1.08
N MET A 574 41.47 7.78 1.63
CA MET A 574 41.47 8.44 2.94
C MET A 574 41.58 9.96 2.82
N HIS A 575 40.70 10.70 3.49
CA HIS A 575 40.86 12.15 3.65
C HIS A 575 42.03 12.47 4.58
N LYS A 576 42.83 13.48 4.22
CA LYS A 576 43.83 14.06 5.13
C LYS A 576 43.16 14.61 6.39
N LEU A 577 43.88 14.56 7.50
CA LEU A 577 43.47 15.18 8.75
C LEU A 577 43.65 16.72 8.67
N PRO A 578 42.77 17.52 9.29
CA PRO A 578 42.90 18.97 9.33
C PRO A 578 44.12 19.39 10.17
N ILE A 579 44.79 20.46 9.75
CA ILE A 579 46.01 20.98 10.40
C ILE A 579 45.77 22.40 10.93
N GLY A 580 44.91 23.19 10.27
CA GLY A 580 44.63 24.56 10.66
C GLY A 580 43.98 24.64 12.04
N ALA A 581 44.46 25.55 12.89
CA ALA A 581 43.98 25.73 14.26
C ALA A 581 42.47 26.08 14.37
N SER A 582 41.89 26.57 13.26
CA SER A 582 40.46 26.90 13.10
C SER A 582 39.72 25.94 12.15
N GLU A 583 40.37 24.88 11.65
CA GLU A 583 39.73 23.87 10.80
C GLU A 583 38.96 22.86 11.64
N ARG A 584 37.75 22.47 11.19
CA ARG A 584 36.92 21.50 11.90
C ARG A 584 37.62 20.13 12.02
N GLY A 585 37.92 19.75 13.25
CA GLY A 585 38.50 18.46 13.63
C GLY A 585 40.00 18.49 13.92
N SER A 586 40.68 19.65 13.89
CA SER A 586 42.08 19.75 14.34
C SER A 586 42.20 19.73 15.87
N ARG A 587 41.08 19.98 16.57
CA ARG A 587 40.90 19.80 18.01
C ARG A 587 39.65 18.94 18.27
N TRP A 588 39.65 18.21 19.39
CA TRP A 588 38.44 17.54 19.90
C TRP A 588 37.40 18.57 20.35
N PRO A 589 36.10 18.25 20.29
CA PRO A 589 35.07 18.88 21.12
C PRO A 589 35.43 18.87 22.62
N GLU A 590 34.84 19.80 23.37
CA GLU A 590 34.90 19.79 24.84
C GLU A 590 34.33 18.49 25.42
N GLN A 591 34.55 18.25 26.72
CA GLN A 591 33.89 17.12 27.40
C GLN A 591 32.37 17.34 27.46
N TRP A 592 31.61 16.23 27.55
CA TRP A 592 30.20 16.27 27.89
C TRP A 592 30.02 16.56 29.39
N PRO A 593 29.09 17.43 29.81
CA PRO A 593 28.04 18.08 29.01
C PRO A 593 28.42 19.42 28.36
N GLU A 594 29.58 20.00 28.65
CA GLU A 594 29.96 21.36 28.23
C GLU A 594 29.89 21.59 26.72
N ARG A 595 30.23 20.59 25.91
CA ARG A 595 30.12 20.65 24.42
C ARG A 595 28.70 20.97 23.92
N LEU A 596 27.65 20.73 24.70
CA LEU A 596 26.26 20.97 24.28
C LEU A 596 25.91 22.45 24.19
N ASP A 597 26.40 23.25 25.13
CA ASP A 597 25.98 24.65 25.31
C ASP A 597 27.01 25.63 24.73
N LYS A 598 28.23 25.17 24.39
CA LYS A 598 29.34 25.97 23.86
C LYS A 598 29.40 25.95 22.33
N ALA A 599 29.58 27.10 21.70
CA ALA A 599 29.83 27.21 20.26
C ALA A 599 31.16 26.52 19.85
N PRO A 600 31.20 25.71 18.77
CA PRO A 600 32.43 25.06 18.32
C PRO A 600 33.53 26.05 17.90
N TYR A 601 34.79 25.74 18.25
CA TYR A 601 35.97 26.60 18.06
C TYR A 601 36.28 27.01 16.60
N TRP A 602 35.69 26.31 15.63
CA TRP A 602 35.90 26.52 14.20
C TRP A 602 34.78 27.34 13.54
N LEU A 603 33.72 27.72 14.28
CA LEU A 603 32.77 28.72 13.80
C LEU A 603 33.43 30.10 13.80
N ASN A 604 33.54 30.71 12.62
CA ASN A 604 34.20 32.00 12.46
C ASN A 604 33.19 33.16 12.60
N GLY A 605 33.53 34.19 13.39
CA GLY A 605 32.71 35.40 13.52
C GLY A 605 32.56 36.20 12.23
N SER A 606 33.44 36.00 11.23
CA SER A 606 33.30 36.60 9.89
C SER A 606 32.42 35.79 8.93
N GLN A 607 31.90 34.62 9.35
CA GLN A 607 30.93 33.85 8.58
C GLN A 607 29.51 34.22 9.01
N VAL A 608 28.63 34.39 8.03
CA VAL A 608 27.19 34.61 8.27
C VAL A 608 26.52 33.27 8.57
N GLY A 609 25.79 33.21 9.68
CA GLY A 609 24.97 32.08 10.10
C GLY A 609 23.64 31.97 9.37
N VAL A 610 22.86 30.95 9.71
CA VAL A 610 21.61 30.61 9.01
C VAL A 610 20.51 31.67 9.19
N TYR A 611 20.55 32.45 10.29
CA TYR A 611 19.62 33.56 10.54
C TYR A 611 20.23 34.95 10.26
N GLY A 612 21.40 35.01 9.60
CA GLY A 612 21.99 36.25 9.11
C GLY A 612 22.94 36.98 10.08
N LYS A 613 23.18 36.45 11.29
CA LYS A 613 24.16 37.01 12.24
C LYS A 613 25.53 36.34 12.10
N ALA A 614 26.54 36.81 12.84
CA ALA A 614 27.83 36.10 12.91
C ALA A 614 27.63 34.68 13.45
N ALA A 615 28.15 33.65 12.77
CA ALA A 615 27.79 32.25 13.03
C ALA A 615 27.92 31.78 14.50
N PRO A 616 28.92 32.21 15.30
CA PRO A 616 28.97 31.87 16.73
C PRO A 616 27.86 32.51 17.57
N GLN A 617 27.42 33.73 17.21
CA GLN A 617 26.28 34.40 17.84
C GLN A 617 24.96 33.75 17.43
N ASP A 618 24.82 33.44 16.14
CA ASP A 618 23.65 32.78 15.53
C ASP A 618 23.35 31.43 16.23
N PHE A 619 24.40 30.65 16.52
CA PHE A 619 24.35 29.41 17.32
C PHE A 619 23.84 29.62 18.75
N MET A 620 24.31 30.67 19.44
CA MET A 620 23.94 30.95 20.83
C MET A 620 22.50 31.47 20.93
N GLU A 621 22.09 32.30 19.98
CA GLU A 621 20.72 32.82 19.92
C GLU A 621 19.69 31.74 19.54
N ASP A 622 20.00 30.82 18.62
CA ASP A 622 19.17 29.63 18.36
C ASP A 622 18.96 28.81 19.64
N TYR A 623 20.03 28.59 20.42
CA TYR A 623 19.92 27.82 21.66
C TYR A 623 19.04 28.51 22.71
N GLU A 624 19.26 29.79 23.01
CA GLU A 624 18.44 30.51 23.99
C GLU A 624 16.99 30.71 23.50
N HIS A 625 16.75 30.87 22.20
CA HIS A 625 15.40 30.88 21.62
C HIS A 625 14.67 29.56 21.84
N TRP A 626 15.28 28.42 21.48
CA TRP A 626 14.64 27.11 21.69
C TRP A 626 14.46 26.78 23.16
N LYS A 627 15.43 27.10 24.00
CA LYS A 627 15.37 26.97 25.46
C LYS A 627 14.24 27.83 26.06
N HIS A 628 14.00 29.04 25.52
CA HIS A 628 12.85 29.86 25.91
C HIS A 628 11.53 29.24 25.44
N VAL A 629 11.42 28.89 24.15
CA VAL A 629 10.20 28.30 23.53
C VAL A 629 9.78 27.01 24.25
N VAL A 630 10.72 26.10 24.51
CA VAL A 630 10.46 24.83 25.18
C VAL A 630 9.96 25.07 26.61
N ASN A 631 10.70 25.82 27.42
CA ASN A 631 10.37 26.03 28.83
C ASN A 631 9.08 26.85 29.05
N LYS A 632 8.86 27.90 28.25
CA LYS A 632 7.70 28.79 28.42
C LYS A 632 6.44 28.32 27.71
N SER A 633 6.56 27.59 26.60
CA SER A 633 5.40 27.19 25.78
C SER A 633 5.22 25.68 25.68
N TYR A 634 6.26 24.91 25.31
CA TYR A 634 6.04 23.50 24.97
C TYR A 634 5.87 22.58 26.19
N LEU A 635 6.59 22.83 27.29
CA LEU A 635 6.48 22.01 28.51
C LEU A 635 5.14 22.22 29.24
N ASN A 636 4.65 23.47 29.29
CA ASN A 636 3.54 23.85 30.16
C ASN A 636 2.25 24.27 29.42
N GLY A 637 2.34 24.74 28.17
CA GLY A 637 1.24 25.40 27.45
C GLY A 637 0.60 24.61 26.31
N MET A 638 1.05 23.38 26.04
CA MET A 638 0.62 22.56 24.89
C MET A 638 -0.09 21.25 25.26
N GLY A 639 -0.39 21.03 26.55
CA GLY A 639 -1.09 19.81 27.01
C GLY A 639 -0.35 18.48 26.73
N ILE A 640 0.94 18.54 26.36
CA ILE A 640 1.73 17.35 26.04
C ILE A 640 2.18 16.71 27.34
N ASN A 641 1.73 15.47 27.60
CA ASN A 641 2.35 14.67 28.64
C ASN A 641 3.74 14.19 28.18
N TRP A 642 4.77 14.92 28.59
CA TRP A 642 6.17 14.61 28.26
C TRP A 642 6.67 13.30 28.89
N SER A 643 5.95 12.67 29.83
CA SER A 643 6.34 11.35 30.37
C SER A 643 6.15 10.21 29.37
N THR A 644 5.23 10.33 28.41
CA THR A 644 4.93 9.29 27.40
C THR A 644 5.65 9.55 26.07
N VAL A 645 6.52 10.57 25.99
CA VAL A 645 7.30 10.92 24.79
C VAL A 645 8.71 10.37 24.96
N ARG A 646 9.24 9.65 23.96
CA ARG A 646 10.59 9.09 23.98
C ARG A 646 11.33 9.29 22.67
N ASN A 647 10.70 8.94 21.55
CA ASN A 647 11.22 9.04 20.20
C ASN A 647 10.76 10.36 19.58
N VAL A 648 11.67 11.33 19.45
CA VAL A 648 11.39 12.64 18.86
C VAL A 648 12.15 12.82 17.55
N MET A 649 11.59 13.56 16.60
CA MET A 649 12.31 14.05 15.42
C MET A 649 12.13 15.56 15.30
N ASP A 650 13.24 16.27 15.10
CA ASP A 650 13.22 17.63 14.58
C ASP A 650 13.43 17.56 13.07
N MET A 651 12.34 17.71 12.31
CA MET A 651 12.32 17.53 10.86
C MET A 651 13.13 18.60 10.14
N ARG A 652 13.41 19.74 10.79
CA ARG A 652 14.24 20.81 10.22
C ARG A 652 15.13 21.46 11.29
N SER A 653 16.03 20.67 11.87
CA SER A 653 17.05 21.20 12.76
C SER A 653 17.97 22.19 12.04
N VAL A 654 18.32 23.27 12.72
CA VAL A 654 19.44 24.16 12.37
C VAL A 654 20.63 23.79 13.27
N TYR A 655 20.91 24.55 14.34
CA TYR A 655 22.06 24.26 15.23
C TYR A 655 21.75 23.23 16.33
N GLY A 656 20.66 22.45 16.20
CA GLY A 656 20.19 21.48 17.18
C GLY A 656 19.67 22.10 18.48
N GLY A 657 19.35 23.40 18.51
CA GLY A 657 18.92 24.10 19.73
C GLY A 657 17.66 23.51 20.36
N PHE A 658 16.69 23.03 19.55
CA PHE A 658 15.50 22.33 20.03
C PHE A 658 15.87 21.04 20.80
N ALA A 659 16.75 20.20 20.26
CA ALA A 659 17.23 19.00 20.94
C ALA A 659 18.07 19.31 22.19
N ALA A 660 18.89 20.37 22.15
CA ALA A 660 19.64 20.84 23.31
C ALA A 660 18.73 21.40 24.42
N ALA A 661 17.59 22.00 24.07
CA ALA A 661 16.58 22.48 25.02
C ALA A 661 15.77 21.35 25.68
N LEU A 662 15.75 20.15 25.10
CA LEU A 662 15.09 18.95 25.66
C LEU A 662 16.03 18.06 26.50
N LYS A 663 17.28 18.49 26.76
CA LYS A 663 18.36 17.66 27.34
C LYS A 663 18.04 16.99 28.68
N ASP A 664 17.19 17.62 29.49
CA ASP A 664 16.86 17.16 30.84
C ASP A 664 15.72 16.12 30.84
N LEU A 665 14.94 16.04 29.75
CA LEU A 665 13.93 15.00 29.53
C LEU A 665 14.57 13.69 29.10
N LYS A 666 13.90 12.55 29.36
CA LYS A 666 14.38 11.22 28.94
C LYS A 666 14.03 10.86 27.50
N VAL A 667 14.07 11.84 26.59
CA VAL A 667 13.83 11.67 25.15
C VAL A 667 15.14 11.40 24.39
N TRP A 668 15.03 11.11 23.09
CA TRP A 668 16.10 11.31 22.11
C TRP A 668 15.52 11.99 20.87
N VAL A 669 16.33 12.80 20.18
CA VAL A 669 15.89 13.60 19.01
C VAL A 669 16.68 13.20 17.78
N MET A 670 16.01 12.73 16.73
CA MET A 670 16.55 12.69 15.38
C MET A 670 16.58 14.11 14.83
N ASN A 671 17.76 14.74 14.79
CA ASN A 671 17.91 16.05 14.16
C ASN A 671 18.10 15.87 12.64
N VAL A 672 17.14 16.34 11.84
CA VAL A 672 17.19 16.21 10.38
C VAL A 672 17.65 17.53 9.78
N VAL A 673 18.73 17.49 8.98
CA VAL A 673 19.21 18.62 8.19
C VAL A 673 18.86 18.37 6.73
N SER A 674 18.09 19.28 6.14
CA SER A 674 17.62 19.16 4.76
C SER A 674 18.76 19.38 3.77
N VAL A 675 18.83 18.58 2.70
CA VAL A 675 19.92 18.62 1.70
C VAL A 675 19.99 19.92 0.89
N ASP A 676 18.95 20.74 0.95
CA ASP A 676 18.82 22.08 0.36
C ASP A 676 18.95 23.21 1.40
N ALA A 677 19.37 22.90 2.63
CA ALA A 677 19.69 23.86 3.67
C ALA A 677 21.23 23.97 3.88
N PRO A 678 21.73 25.05 4.51
CA PRO A 678 23.15 25.16 4.87
C PRO A 678 23.60 23.99 5.76
N ASP A 679 24.80 23.46 5.51
CA ASP A 679 25.32 22.30 6.24
C ASP A 679 25.65 22.63 7.70
N THR A 680 24.67 22.36 8.55
CA THR A 680 24.73 22.54 10.00
C THR A 680 24.90 21.22 10.74
N LEU A 681 24.84 20.07 10.05
CA LEU A 681 24.89 18.76 10.68
C LEU A 681 26.22 18.48 11.42
N PRO A 682 27.41 18.89 10.92
CA PRO A 682 28.64 18.81 11.70
C PRO A 682 28.55 19.52 13.06
N ILE A 683 27.85 20.65 13.13
CA ILE A 683 27.71 21.45 14.36
C ILE A 683 26.87 20.68 15.40
N ILE A 684 25.78 20.04 14.96
CA ILE A 684 24.94 19.18 15.82
C ILE A 684 25.78 18.04 16.43
N TYR A 685 26.68 17.43 15.65
CA TYR A 685 27.60 16.41 16.14
C TYR A 685 28.72 16.95 17.06
N GLU A 686 29.21 18.18 16.85
CA GLU A 686 30.09 18.85 17.83
C GLU A 686 29.37 18.98 19.19
N ARG A 687 28.08 19.39 19.18
CA ARG A 687 27.26 19.54 20.41
C ARG A 687 27.03 18.26 21.21
N GLY A 688 27.44 17.09 20.71
CA GLY A 688 27.17 15.81 21.39
C GLY A 688 25.73 15.31 21.22
N LEU A 689 25.09 15.75 20.14
CA LEU A 689 23.82 15.24 19.60
C LEU A 689 24.12 14.42 18.34
N PHE A 690 23.11 13.75 17.77
CA PHE A 690 23.21 13.11 16.45
C PHE A 690 22.14 13.65 15.51
N GLY A 691 22.32 13.37 14.22
CA GLY A 691 21.37 13.71 13.18
C GLY A 691 21.72 13.07 11.84
N ILE A 692 20.96 13.40 10.81
CA ILE A 692 21.05 12.78 9.49
C ILE A 692 20.72 13.80 8.39
N TYR A 693 21.37 13.67 7.22
CA TYR A 693 20.96 14.39 6.01
C TYR A 693 19.72 13.75 5.40
N HIS A 694 18.77 14.54 4.91
CA HIS A 694 17.58 14.01 4.23
C HIS A 694 16.96 14.97 3.20
N ASN A 695 16.34 14.41 2.17
CA ASN A 695 15.50 15.14 1.20
C ASN A 695 14.03 14.81 1.47
N TRP A 696 13.28 15.72 2.08
CA TRP A 696 11.87 15.51 2.46
C TRP A 696 10.87 15.37 1.29
N CYS A 697 11.33 15.47 0.05
CA CYS A 697 10.54 15.06 -1.12
C CYS A 697 10.63 13.56 -1.41
N GLU A 698 11.41 12.82 -0.62
CA GLU A 698 11.56 11.36 -0.61
C GLU A 698 11.16 10.81 0.77
N SER A 699 10.75 9.54 0.88
CA SER A 699 10.49 8.92 2.19
C SER A 699 11.75 8.72 3.04
N PHE A 700 11.56 8.80 4.35
CA PHE A 700 12.59 8.66 5.38
C PHE A 700 12.90 7.18 5.67
N ASN A 701 14.17 6.89 5.99
CA ASN A 701 14.69 5.53 6.22
C ASN A 701 14.37 4.97 7.62
N THR A 702 13.07 4.94 7.93
CA THR A 702 12.53 4.42 9.19
C THR A 702 11.29 3.57 8.95
N TYR A 703 11.02 2.66 9.89
CA TYR A 703 9.79 1.88 9.90
C TYR A 703 8.59 2.79 10.20
N PRO A 704 7.39 2.45 9.68
CA PRO A 704 6.19 3.18 10.04
C PRO A 704 5.95 3.20 11.56
N ARG A 705 5.34 4.28 12.06
CA ARG A 705 4.97 4.46 13.47
C ARG A 705 6.18 4.42 14.41
N THR A 706 7.20 5.23 14.09
CA THR A 706 8.45 5.30 14.86
C THR A 706 8.42 6.37 15.94
N TYR A 707 7.91 7.58 15.65
CA TYR A 707 8.09 8.76 16.50
C TYR A 707 6.85 9.10 17.32
N ASP A 708 7.03 9.40 18.61
CA ASP A 708 5.96 9.89 19.49
C ASP A 708 5.68 11.38 19.24
N LEU A 709 6.68 12.13 18.75
CA LEU A 709 6.59 13.56 18.46
C LEU A 709 7.45 13.95 17.25
N LEU A 710 6.85 14.71 16.33
CA LEU A 710 7.49 15.34 15.19
C LEU A 710 7.44 16.88 15.37
N HIS A 711 8.57 17.55 15.14
CA HIS A 711 8.69 19.00 15.21
C HIS A 711 9.11 19.56 13.84
N ALA A 712 8.43 20.62 13.39
CA ALA A 712 8.69 21.26 12.10
C ALA A 712 8.58 22.79 12.19
N ASP A 713 9.72 23.48 12.18
CA ASP A 713 9.80 24.95 12.09
C ASP A 713 10.20 25.36 10.66
N HIS A 714 9.33 26.13 9.99
CA HIS A 714 9.47 26.68 8.64
C HIS A 714 9.95 25.65 7.58
N LEU A 715 9.38 24.45 7.64
CA LEU A 715 9.69 23.35 6.72
C LEU A 715 8.72 23.32 5.54
N PHE A 716 7.41 23.27 5.80
CA PHE A 716 6.40 23.03 4.77
C PHE A 716 6.32 24.18 3.76
N SER A 717 6.44 25.45 4.19
CA SER A 717 6.45 26.59 3.25
C SER A 717 7.75 26.75 2.44
N LYS A 718 8.75 25.90 2.70
CA LYS A 718 9.91 25.67 1.82
C LYS A 718 9.68 24.49 0.88
N LEU A 719 9.19 23.36 1.40
CA LEU A 719 8.91 22.15 0.61
C LEU A 719 7.83 22.35 -0.45
N SER A 720 6.81 23.19 -0.21
CA SER A 720 5.74 23.46 -1.18
C SER A 720 6.21 24.05 -2.50
N LYS A 721 7.45 24.56 -2.57
CA LYS A 721 8.12 25.01 -3.80
C LYS A 721 8.82 23.90 -4.59
N ARG A 722 8.97 22.71 -4.01
CA ARG A 722 9.78 21.59 -4.54
C ARG A 722 8.98 20.31 -4.74
N CYS A 723 8.00 20.02 -3.89
CA CYS A 723 7.20 18.81 -3.96
C CYS A 723 5.81 18.96 -3.33
N LYS A 724 4.90 18.04 -3.65
CA LYS A 724 3.50 18.04 -3.23
C LYS A 724 3.41 17.84 -1.70
N LEU A 725 2.81 18.79 -0.98
CA LEU A 725 2.68 18.69 0.48
C LEU A 725 1.84 17.48 0.93
N THR A 726 0.94 16.97 0.09
CA THR A 726 0.18 15.74 0.36
C THR A 726 1.08 14.51 0.52
N SER A 727 2.14 14.39 -0.28
CA SER A 727 3.13 13.30 -0.13
C SER A 727 3.94 13.45 1.16
N VAL A 728 4.28 14.69 1.55
CA VAL A 728 4.98 14.97 2.81
C VAL A 728 4.07 14.65 4.01
N MET A 729 2.78 14.96 3.93
CA MET A 729 1.82 14.63 4.99
C MET A 729 1.52 13.13 5.09
N ALA A 730 1.50 12.38 3.97
CA ALA A 730 1.45 10.92 4.00
C ALA A 730 2.71 10.29 4.61
N GLU A 731 3.89 10.87 4.38
CA GLU A 731 5.13 10.44 5.04
C GLU A 731 5.12 10.78 6.56
N VAL A 732 4.58 11.93 6.94
CA VAL A 732 4.37 12.33 8.35
C VAL A 732 3.43 11.37 9.07
N ASP A 733 2.26 11.04 8.48
CA ASP A 733 1.33 10.01 8.95
C ASP A 733 2.04 8.65 9.09
N ARG A 734 2.77 8.22 8.05
CA ARG A 734 3.51 6.96 8.06
C ARG A 734 4.50 6.85 9.23
N ILE A 735 5.28 7.90 9.54
CA ILE A 735 6.36 7.81 10.55
C ILE A 735 5.91 8.18 11.97
N LEU A 736 4.79 8.89 12.13
CA LEU A 736 4.20 9.23 13.43
C LEU A 736 3.54 7.99 14.06
N ARG A 737 3.61 7.88 15.39
CA ARG A 737 2.89 6.86 16.15
C ARG A 737 1.44 7.26 16.38
N PRO A 738 0.53 6.28 16.53
CA PRO A 738 -0.81 6.53 17.05
C PRO A 738 -0.77 7.23 18.42
N GLU A 739 -1.58 8.29 18.58
CA GLU A 739 -1.54 9.32 19.65
C GLU A 739 -0.31 10.26 19.64
N GLY A 740 0.53 10.14 18.63
CA GLY A 740 1.68 10.99 18.38
C GLY A 740 1.29 12.43 18.03
N LYS A 741 2.26 13.32 18.15
CA LYS A 741 2.04 14.78 18.06
C LYS A 741 2.93 15.43 17.01
N LEU A 742 2.33 16.17 16.09
CA LEU A 742 3.03 17.05 15.16
C LEU A 742 2.95 18.49 15.69
N ILE A 743 4.10 19.15 15.83
CA ILE A 743 4.17 20.58 16.16
C ILE A 743 4.68 21.33 14.92
N VAL A 744 3.82 22.14 14.32
CA VAL A 744 4.16 22.98 13.15
C VAL A 744 4.21 24.45 13.53
N ARG A 745 5.32 25.10 13.16
CA ARG A 745 5.51 26.55 13.16
C ARG A 745 5.84 26.97 11.74
N ASP A 746 4.90 27.56 11.03
CA ASP A 746 5.09 27.98 9.64
C ASP A 746 4.14 29.14 9.30
N LYS A 747 4.16 29.61 8.05
CA LYS A 747 3.29 30.70 7.56
C LYS A 747 1.81 30.32 7.68
N VAL A 748 0.96 31.31 8.03
CA VAL A 748 -0.50 31.15 8.20
C VAL A 748 -1.15 30.37 7.06
N ALA A 749 -0.90 30.75 5.80
CA ALA A 749 -1.48 30.06 4.64
C ALA A 749 -1.11 28.58 4.58
N THR A 750 0.16 28.24 4.86
CA THR A 750 0.63 26.85 4.92
C THR A 750 0.05 26.12 6.13
N ILE A 751 -0.10 26.78 7.28
CA ILE A 751 -0.78 26.21 8.45
C ILE A 751 -2.24 25.88 8.13
N THR A 752 -2.98 26.75 7.44
CA THR A 752 -4.37 26.48 7.03
C THR A 752 -4.45 25.30 6.05
N GLU A 753 -3.50 25.18 5.12
CA GLU A 753 -3.44 24.04 4.20
C GLU A 753 -3.17 22.71 4.94
N LEU A 754 -2.21 22.71 5.87
CA LEU A 754 -1.87 21.56 6.70
C LEU A 754 -2.98 21.20 7.70
N GLU A 755 -3.71 22.18 8.22
CA GLU A 755 -4.88 21.97 9.07
C GLU A 755 -5.99 21.23 8.30
N ASN A 756 -6.27 21.64 7.05
CA ASN A 756 -7.24 20.97 6.20
C ASN A 756 -6.82 19.52 5.88
N MET A 757 -5.54 19.28 5.59
CA MET A 757 -4.99 17.93 5.45
C MET A 757 -5.14 17.11 6.75
N ALA A 758 -4.73 17.65 7.90
CA ALA A 758 -4.85 17.00 9.20
C ALA A 758 -6.31 16.66 9.57
N ARG A 759 -7.25 17.57 9.35
CA ARG A 759 -8.70 17.34 9.57
C ARG A 759 -9.24 16.24 8.65
N SER A 760 -8.76 16.15 7.41
CA SER A 760 -9.13 15.06 6.48
C SER A 760 -8.51 13.69 6.85
N LEU A 761 -7.41 13.69 7.62
CA LEU A 761 -6.84 12.50 8.27
C LEU A 761 -7.53 12.16 9.60
N GLN A 762 -8.57 12.91 9.99
CA GLN A 762 -9.30 12.79 11.27
C GLN A 762 -8.45 13.14 12.51
N TRP A 763 -7.37 13.92 12.37
CA TRP A 763 -6.51 14.30 13.48
C TRP A 763 -7.05 15.51 14.29
N GLU A 764 -6.78 15.53 15.60
CA GLU A 764 -7.10 16.61 16.53
C GLU A 764 -6.19 17.80 16.25
N THR A 765 -6.75 18.89 15.74
CA THR A 765 -6.01 20.12 15.40
C THR A 765 -6.28 21.21 16.44
N LEU A 766 -5.20 21.78 16.99
CA LEU A 766 -5.22 22.89 17.93
C LEU A 766 -4.30 24.00 17.42
N ILE A 767 -4.88 25.16 17.12
CA ILE A 767 -4.13 26.36 16.75
C ILE A 767 -4.00 27.24 17.99
N THR A 768 -2.75 27.54 18.36
CA THR A 768 -2.44 28.49 19.44
C THR A 768 -2.43 29.92 18.93
N GLU A 769 -2.66 30.89 19.84
CA GLU A 769 -2.65 32.34 19.55
C GLU A 769 -1.41 32.83 18.79
N HIS A 770 -0.28 32.14 18.98
CA HIS A 770 1.00 32.42 18.33
C HIS A 770 1.13 31.78 16.93
N GLN A 771 0.01 31.48 16.26
CA GLN A 771 -0.06 30.86 14.94
C GLN A 771 0.80 29.59 14.84
N ARG A 772 0.63 28.68 15.81
CA ARG A 772 1.26 27.34 15.78
C ARG A 772 0.19 26.28 15.74
N LEU A 773 0.30 25.38 14.77
CA LEU A 773 -0.58 24.23 14.62
C LEU A 773 0.04 23.06 15.37
N GLN A 774 -0.53 22.75 16.53
CA GLN A 774 -0.34 21.46 17.17
C GLN A 774 -1.37 20.49 16.60
N VAL A 775 -0.92 19.31 16.20
CA VAL A 775 -1.82 18.23 15.79
C VAL A 775 -1.53 16.99 16.61
N LYS A 776 -2.58 16.30 17.05
CA LYS A 776 -2.53 14.99 17.70
C LYS A 776 -3.24 13.99 16.80
N GLU A 777 -2.58 12.89 16.45
CA GLU A 777 -3.27 11.76 15.84
C GLU A 777 -4.31 11.22 16.83
N VAL A 778 -5.58 11.14 16.41
CA VAL A 778 -6.64 10.61 17.27
C VAL A 778 -6.66 9.10 17.13
N VAL A 779 -6.02 8.41 18.07
CA VAL A 779 -6.48 7.05 18.37
C VAL A 779 -7.83 7.18 19.05
N ASP A 780 -8.86 6.90 18.28
CA ASP A 780 -10.14 6.52 18.82
C ASP A 780 -9.91 5.27 19.69
N SER A 781 -9.93 5.45 21.01
CA SER A 781 -9.50 4.42 21.97
C SER A 781 -10.37 3.15 21.94
N GLU A 782 -11.50 3.19 21.23
CA GLU A 782 -12.18 2.00 20.72
C GLU A 782 -11.48 1.35 19.50
N ARG A 783 -10.15 1.20 19.50
CA ARG A 783 -9.48 0.11 18.75
C ARG A 783 -9.22 -1.14 19.61
N GLU A 784 -9.77 -1.18 20.82
CA GLU A 784 -10.10 -2.44 21.47
C GLU A 784 -11.02 -3.29 20.57
N TYR A 785 -10.72 -4.58 20.49
CA TYR A 785 -11.67 -5.61 20.04
C TYR A 785 -12.76 -5.84 21.11
N LEU A 786 -13.58 -4.82 21.39
CA LEU A 786 -14.97 -5.06 21.78
C LEU A 786 -15.54 -5.99 20.71
N THR A 787 -16.02 -7.17 21.11
CA THR A 787 -16.64 -8.10 20.16
C THR A 787 -17.76 -7.36 19.41
N MET A 788 -18.05 -7.73 18.15
CA MET A 788 -19.15 -7.12 17.40
C MET A 788 -20.48 -7.15 18.17
N ALA A 789 -20.66 -8.07 19.13
CA ALA A 789 -21.82 -8.11 20.01
C ALA A 789 -21.86 -6.99 21.08
N GLN A 790 -20.71 -6.55 21.61
CA GLN A 790 -20.60 -5.52 22.65
C GLN A 790 -20.62 -4.10 22.08
N ARG A 791 -19.88 -3.83 20.99
CA ARG A 791 -19.85 -2.50 20.36
C ARG A 791 -21.23 -2.13 19.80
N ARG A 792 -21.87 -3.07 19.10
CA ARG A 792 -23.29 -3.00 18.73
C ARG A 792 -24.25 -2.89 19.93
N ARG A 793 -23.82 -3.10 21.18
CA ARG A 793 -24.66 -2.95 22.38
C ARG A 793 -24.63 -1.52 22.89
N ALA A 794 -23.45 -0.89 22.93
CA ALA A 794 -23.27 0.51 23.30
C ALA A 794 -23.81 1.47 22.21
N GLU A 795 -23.51 1.21 20.93
CA GLU A 795 -24.08 1.97 19.81
C GLU A 795 -25.61 1.96 19.87
N ARG A 796 -26.23 0.79 20.07
CA ARG A 796 -27.70 0.61 20.15
C ARG A 796 -28.37 1.40 21.28
N SER A 797 -27.63 1.84 22.30
CA SER A 797 -28.15 2.69 23.38
C SER A 797 -27.92 4.18 23.19
N SER A 798 -27.20 4.62 22.15
CA SER A 798 -27.05 6.04 21.83
C SER A 798 -28.37 6.64 21.32
N PRO A 799 -28.79 7.85 21.72
CA PRO A 799 -30.03 8.47 21.25
C PRO A 799 -30.13 8.57 19.72
N SER A 800 -29.00 8.87 19.06
CA SER A 800 -28.92 8.94 17.59
C SER A 800 -29.16 7.57 16.93
N THR A 801 -28.62 6.47 17.48
CA THR A 801 -28.89 5.12 16.93
C THR A 801 -30.27 4.58 17.33
N LEU A 802 -30.81 4.96 18.49
CA LEU A 802 -32.20 4.66 18.87
C LEU A 802 -33.17 5.33 17.89
N LEU A 803 -32.94 6.61 17.57
CA LEU A 803 -33.66 7.33 16.52
C LEU A 803 -33.51 6.65 15.16
N ARG A 804 -32.30 6.23 14.77
CA ARG A 804 -32.08 5.46 13.53
C ARG A 804 -32.91 4.17 13.49
N VAL A 805 -32.90 3.38 14.57
CA VAL A 805 -33.64 2.11 14.65
C VAL A 805 -35.15 2.33 14.64
N ALA A 806 -35.64 3.44 15.22
CA ALA A 806 -37.04 3.83 15.16
C ALA A 806 -37.45 4.29 13.75
N LEU A 807 -36.65 5.14 13.09
CA LEU A 807 -36.88 5.57 11.70
C LEU A 807 -36.78 4.40 10.71
N ASP A 808 -35.83 3.48 10.88
CA ASP A 808 -35.70 2.26 10.07
C ASP A 808 -36.95 1.35 10.23
N GLN A 809 -37.56 1.31 11.43
CA GLN A 809 -38.83 0.60 11.66
C GLN A 809 -40.03 1.33 11.03
N CYS A 810 -40.09 2.66 11.12
CA CYS A 810 -41.11 3.47 10.45
C CYS A 810 -41.03 3.26 8.93
N SER A 811 -39.82 3.28 8.36
CA SER A 811 -39.56 3.03 6.93
C SER A 811 -40.07 1.66 6.47
N ARG A 812 -39.92 0.62 7.30
CA ARG A 812 -40.42 -0.74 6.99
C ARG A 812 -41.93 -0.90 7.13
N ARG A 813 -42.59 -0.01 7.88
CA ARG A 813 -44.05 0.03 8.05
C ARG A 813 -44.74 1.06 7.14
N ASN A 814 -43.96 1.86 6.39
CA ASN A 814 -44.37 3.11 5.75
C ASN A 814 -45.09 4.10 6.70
N ASP A 815 -44.72 4.07 8.00
CA ASP A 815 -45.33 4.92 9.04
C ASP A 815 -44.67 6.30 9.07
N LEU A 816 -45.13 7.17 8.18
CA LEU A 816 -44.66 8.55 8.11
C LEU A 816 -45.13 9.41 9.29
N SER A 817 -46.24 9.06 9.94
CA SER A 817 -46.78 9.86 11.06
C SER A 817 -45.88 9.78 12.27
N GLU A 818 -45.47 8.55 12.64
CA GLU A 818 -44.53 8.34 13.74
C GLU A 818 -43.12 8.83 13.37
N ALA A 819 -42.68 8.68 12.11
CA ALA A 819 -41.39 9.20 11.67
C ALA A 819 -41.27 10.73 11.80
N LEU A 820 -42.32 11.48 11.44
CA LEU A 820 -42.36 12.94 11.63
C LEU A 820 -42.40 13.31 13.12
N ARG A 821 -43.17 12.59 13.94
CA ARG A 821 -43.20 12.80 15.41
C ARG A 821 -41.83 12.56 16.04
N LEU A 822 -41.10 11.54 15.60
CA LEU A 822 -39.73 11.24 16.05
C LEU A 822 -38.73 12.31 15.61
N TYR A 823 -38.88 12.87 14.40
CA TYR A 823 -38.07 14.01 13.93
C TYR A 823 -38.32 15.26 14.77
N ASP A 824 -39.58 15.63 15.01
CA ASP A 824 -39.92 16.82 15.80
C ASP A 824 -39.46 16.67 17.27
N SER A 825 -39.60 15.48 17.88
CA SER A 825 -39.05 15.18 19.22
C SER A 825 -37.53 15.29 19.23
N ALA A 826 -36.83 14.60 18.32
CA ALA A 826 -35.37 14.62 18.26
C ALA A 826 -34.79 16.03 18.12
N ARG A 827 -35.51 16.94 17.44
CA ARG A 827 -35.15 18.36 17.36
C ARG A 827 -35.40 19.14 18.64
N ALA A 828 -36.50 18.89 19.35
CA ALA A 828 -36.76 19.48 20.67
C ALA A 828 -35.72 19.01 21.71
N ASP A 829 -35.38 17.72 21.66
CA ASP A 829 -34.39 17.05 22.51
C ASP A 829 -32.92 17.36 22.09
N SER A 830 -32.71 18.20 21.08
CA SER A 830 -31.40 18.60 20.54
C SER A 830 -30.49 17.42 20.12
N VAL A 831 -31.08 16.31 19.69
CA VAL A 831 -30.35 15.12 19.23
C VAL A 831 -29.75 15.37 17.83
N PRO A 832 -28.43 15.17 17.62
CA PRO A 832 -27.80 15.43 16.33
C PRO A 832 -28.33 14.46 15.25
N LEU A 833 -28.92 15.02 14.20
CA LEU A 833 -29.45 14.28 13.07
C LEU A 833 -28.35 13.95 12.05
N SER A 834 -28.31 12.69 11.63
CA SER A 834 -27.36 12.21 10.62
C SER A 834 -27.94 12.30 9.20
N LEU A 835 -27.06 12.23 8.20
CA LEU A 835 -27.42 12.06 6.79
C LEU A 835 -28.38 10.86 6.56
N HIS A 836 -28.27 9.79 7.36
CA HIS A 836 -29.21 8.65 7.29
C HIS A 836 -30.61 9.05 7.78
N HIS A 837 -30.73 9.82 8.86
CA HIS A 837 -32.02 10.24 9.40
C HIS A 837 -32.74 11.13 8.38
N TYR A 838 -32.03 12.10 7.81
CA TYR A 838 -32.55 12.95 6.75
C TYR A 838 -32.96 12.14 5.51
N ASN A 839 -32.13 11.21 5.03
CA ASN A 839 -32.47 10.39 3.87
C ASN A 839 -33.68 9.46 4.10
N VAL A 840 -33.85 8.87 5.29
CA VAL A 840 -35.02 8.04 5.61
C VAL A 840 -36.30 8.88 5.71
N LEU A 841 -36.23 10.07 6.32
CA LEU A 841 -37.36 11.00 6.40
C LEU A 841 -37.81 11.50 5.02
N LEU A 842 -36.86 11.87 4.15
CA LEU A 842 -37.15 12.30 2.77
C LEU A 842 -37.74 11.14 1.94
N TYR A 843 -37.22 9.92 2.09
CA TYR A 843 -37.78 8.73 1.45
C TYR A 843 -39.24 8.48 1.92
N LEU A 844 -39.50 8.50 3.23
CA LEU A 844 -40.86 8.33 3.77
C LEU A 844 -41.82 9.43 3.30
N CYS A 845 -41.38 10.69 3.25
CA CYS A 845 -42.18 11.78 2.69
C CYS A 845 -42.46 11.57 1.19
N SER A 846 -41.53 10.97 0.43
CA SER A 846 -41.72 10.68 -1.00
C SER A 846 -42.76 9.58 -1.29
N ASN A 847 -43.01 8.68 -0.33
CA ASN A 847 -44.01 7.61 -0.43
C ASN A 847 -45.27 7.91 0.42
N GLY A 848 -45.41 9.14 0.92
CA GLY A 848 -46.50 9.58 1.78
C GLY A 848 -47.70 10.14 1.00
N PRO A 849 -48.80 10.48 1.71
CA PRO A 849 -49.89 11.26 1.12
C PRO A 849 -49.40 12.65 0.70
N LYS A 850 -50.02 13.25 -0.33
CA LYS A 850 -49.58 14.54 -0.92
C LYS A 850 -49.42 15.69 0.09
N SER A 851 -50.12 15.64 1.24
CA SER A 851 -49.96 16.60 2.35
C SER A 851 -48.58 16.60 3.01
N SER A 852 -47.81 15.51 2.90
CA SER A 852 -46.47 15.38 3.51
C SER A 852 -45.32 15.93 2.66
N LEU A 853 -45.57 16.21 1.37
CA LEU A 853 -44.53 16.64 0.43
C LEU A 853 -43.90 17.97 0.87
N ASN A 854 -44.71 18.92 1.36
CA ASN A 854 -44.26 20.20 1.92
C ASN A 854 -43.30 19.97 3.10
N ARG A 855 -43.61 19.05 4.01
CA ARG A 855 -42.74 18.68 5.13
C ARG A 855 -41.44 18.03 4.65
N GLY A 856 -41.48 17.25 3.56
CA GLY A 856 -40.27 16.76 2.88
C GLY A 856 -39.34 17.88 2.41
N PHE A 857 -39.89 18.91 1.73
CA PHE A 857 -39.10 20.08 1.30
C PHE A 857 -38.58 20.92 2.48
N ASP A 858 -39.35 21.06 3.55
CA ASP A 858 -38.90 21.76 4.77
C ASP A 858 -37.80 20.97 5.51
N ILE A 859 -37.88 19.65 5.55
CA ILE A 859 -36.84 18.75 6.10
C ILE A 859 -35.55 18.86 5.27
N PHE A 860 -35.63 18.91 3.93
CA PHE A 860 -34.47 19.17 3.08
C PHE A 860 -33.88 20.58 3.30
N ARG A 861 -34.71 21.60 3.50
CA ARG A 861 -34.24 22.95 3.85
C ARG A 861 -33.52 22.95 5.20
N GLN A 862 -34.04 22.22 6.19
CA GLN A 862 -33.37 22.09 7.49
C GLN A 862 -32.02 21.38 7.38
N MET A 863 -31.92 20.31 6.58
CA MET A 863 -30.65 19.60 6.35
C MET A 863 -29.54 20.55 5.87
N GLY A 864 -29.87 21.53 5.04
CA GLY A 864 -28.95 22.60 4.63
C GLY A 864 -28.60 23.61 5.72
N LEU A 865 -29.55 23.96 6.59
CA LEU A 865 -29.30 24.81 7.76
C LEU A 865 -28.42 24.11 8.82
N ASP A 866 -28.58 22.80 8.96
CA ASP A 866 -27.76 21.91 9.81
C ASP A 866 -26.37 21.64 9.19
N GLN A 867 -26.07 22.21 8.02
CA GLN A 867 -24.83 22.06 7.25
C GLN A 867 -24.47 20.60 6.89
N ILE A 868 -25.46 19.72 6.80
CA ILE A 868 -25.24 18.32 6.38
C ILE A 868 -25.20 18.24 4.85
N PRO A 869 -24.08 17.84 4.22
CA PRO A 869 -23.98 17.80 2.77
C PRO A 869 -24.89 16.72 2.16
N PRO A 870 -25.73 17.05 1.16
CA PRO A 870 -26.58 16.09 0.48
C PRO A 870 -25.76 15.14 -0.40
N ASN A 871 -26.17 13.86 -0.45
CA ASN A 871 -25.59 12.86 -1.35
C ASN A 871 -26.57 12.47 -2.46
N GLU A 872 -26.13 11.60 -3.39
CA GLU A 872 -26.96 11.13 -4.51
C GLU A 872 -28.28 10.47 -4.05
N ALA A 873 -28.32 9.83 -2.88
CA ALA A 873 -29.56 9.32 -2.31
C ALA A 873 -30.48 10.44 -1.78
N THR A 874 -29.92 11.52 -1.21
CA THR A 874 -30.67 12.72 -0.83
C THR A 874 -31.33 13.36 -2.05
N PHE A 875 -30.57 13.58 -3.13
CA PHE A 875 -31.10 14.16 -4.37
C PHE A 875 -32.08 13.21 -5.07
N THR A 876 -31.85 11.90 -5.06
CA THR A 876 -32.80 10.91 -5.60
C THR A 876 -34.12 10.91 -4.81
N ASN A 877 -34.07 11.03 -3.48
CA ASN A 877 -35.29 11.18 -2.66
C ASN A 877 -36.00 12.51 -2.91
N LEU A 878 -35.26 13.59 -3.20
CA LEU A 878 -35.83 14.89 -3.58
C LEU A 878 -36.47 14.85 -4.98
N ALA A 879 -35.87 14.14 -5.94
CA ALA A 879 -36.48 13.89 -7.25
C ALA A 879 -37.75 13.03 -7.13
N ARG A 880 -37.77 12.03 -6.23
CA ARG A 880 -38.99 11.28 -5.87
C ARG A 880 -40.06 12.17 -5.24
N LEU A 881 -39.68 13.10 -4.34
CA LEU A 881 -40.61 14.08 -3.75
C LEU A 881 -41.24 14.99 -4.83
N ALA A 882 -40.44 15.48 -5.78
CA ALA A 882 -40.94 16.29 -6.89
C ALA A 882 -41.86 15.49 -7.84
N ALA A 883 -41.48 14.25 -8.20
CA ALA A 883 -42.33 13.37 -8.99
C ALA A 883 -43.66 13.02 -8.28
N ALA A 884 -43.63 12.79 -6.96
CA ALA A 884 -44.82 12.56 -6.14
C ALA A 884 -45.70 13.83 -5.98
N ALA A 885 -45.10 15.02 -6.07
CA ALA A 885 -45.80 16.30 -6.17
C ALA A 885 -46.49 16.52 -7.52
N ASP A 886 -46.24 15.65 -8.51
CA ASP A 886 -46.64 15.86 -9.91
C ASP A 886 -45.84 17.01 -10.57
N ASP A 887 -44.52 17.02 -10.39
CA ASP A 887 -43.60 17.91 -11.08
C ASP A 887 -42.33 17.18 -11.58
N PRO A 888 -42.33 16.65 -12.82
CA PRO A 888 -41.16 16.00 -13.41
C PRO A 888 -40.10 17.00 -13.86
N ASN A 889 -40.45 18.28 -14.09
CA ASN A 889 -39.47 19.33 -14.41
C ASN A 889 -38.60 19.62 -13.20
N LEU A 890 -39.22 19.85 -12.03
CA LEU A 890 -38.50 19.99 -10.77
C LEU A 890 -37.71 18.72 -10.41
N ALA A 891 -38.24 17.52 -10.71
CA ALA A 891 -37.50 16.28 -10.52
C ALA A 891 -36.23 16.24 -11.39
N PHE A 892 -36.31 16.64 -12.65
CA PHE A 892 -35.17 16.65 -13.57
C PHE A 892 -34.15 17.76 -13.21
N ASP A 893 -34.62 18.95 -12.84
CA ASP A 893 -33.78 20.06 -12.35
C ASP A 893 -33.00 19.71 -11.07
N VAL A 894 -33.53 18.80 -10.26
CA VAL A 894 -32.81 18.22 -9.10
C VAL A 894 -31.72 17.25 -9.56
N VAL A 895 -31.98 16.41 -10.58
CA VAL A 895 -30.97 15.47 -11.13
C VAL A 895 -29.85 16.21 -11.86
N LYS A 896 -30.16 17.27 -12.62
CA LYS A 896 -29.19 18.16 -13.29
C LYS A 896 -28.18 18.81 -12.33
N ARG A 897 -28.44 18.78 -11.01
CA ARG A 897 -27.55 19.32 -9.95
C ARG A 897 -26.72 18.24 -9.25
N VAL A 898 -26.84 16.96 -9.63
CA VAL A 898 -26.08 15.85 -9.03
C VAL A 898 -24.75 15.68 -9.77
N PRO A 899 -23.57 15.78 -9.11
CA PRO A 899 -22.27 15.66 -9.80
C PRO A 899 -21.95 14.28 -10.39
N ALA A 900 -22.68 13.24 -9.98
CA ALA A 900 -22.57 11.87 -10.50
C ALA A 900 -23.92 11.14 -10.31
N PRO A 901 -24.92 11.39 -11.19
CA PRO A 901 -26.24 10.79 -11.08
C PRO A 901 -26.21 9.29 -11.41
N ARG A 902 -27.21 8.53 -10.93
CA ARG A 902 -27.39 7.10 -11.25
C ARG A 902 -28.71 6.90 -11.98
N LEU A 903 -28.93 5.74 -12.61
CA LEU A 903 -30.19 5.39 -13.27
C LEU A 903 -31.43 5.68 -12.40
N ARG A 904 -31.40 5.22 -11.14
CA ARG A 904 -32.44 5.48 -10.12
C ARG A 904 -32.70 6.96 -9.80
N SER A 905 -31.76 7.86 -10.10
CA SER A 905 -31.93 9.31 -9.94
C SER A 905 -32.83 9.86 -11.06
N TYR A 906 -32.70 9.34 -12.28
CA TYR A 906 -33.47 9.77 -13.46
C TYR A 906 -34.89 9.22 -13.52
N GLY A 907 -35.10 7.98 -13.08
CA GLY A 907 -36.41 7.31 -13.11
C GLY A 907 -37.60 8.17 -12.67
N PRO A 908 -37.55 8.90 -11.52
CA PRO A 908 -38.63 9.78 -11.09
C PRO A 908 -39.02 10.88 -12.09
N ALA A 909 -38.05 11.43 -12.83
CA ALA A 909 -38.31 12.40 -13.89
C ALA A 909 -38.82 11.70 -15.17
N LEU A 910 -38.09 10.67 -15.64
CA LEU A 910 -38.39 9.95 -16.87
C LEU A 910 -39.80 9.33 -16.86
N PHE A 911 -40.11 8.52 -15.84
CA PHE A 911 -41.45 7.94 -15.69
C PHE A 911 -42.53 9.01 -15.45
N GLY A 912 -42.17 10.17 -14.89
CA GLY A 912 -43.06 11.32 -14.74
C GLY A 912 -43.45 11.96 -16.08
N PHE A 913 -42.49 12.15 -16.99
CA PHE A 913 -42.75 12.62 -18.36
C PHE A 913 -43.49 11.57 -19.21
N CYS A 914 -43.02 10.32 -19.22
CA CYS A 914 -43.69 9.22 -19.95
C CYS A 914 -45.15 9.04 -19.51
N LYS A 915 -45.45 9.11 -18.21
CA LYS A 915 -46.84 9.00 -17.69
C LYS A 915 -47.76 10.15 -18.13
N ARG A 916 -47.20 11.30 -18.52
CA ARG A 916 -47.94 12.46 -19.06
C ARG A 916 -48.11 12.40 -20.58
N GLY A 917 -47.49 11.42 -21.24
CA GLY A 917 -47.31 11.46 -22.69
C GLY A 917 -46.45 12.66 -23.13
N ASP A 918 -45.50 13.11 -22.30
CA ASP A 918 -44.55 14.17 -22.63
C ASP A 918 -43.32 13.53 -23.30
N PHE A 919 -43.30 13.56 -24.63
CA PHE A 919 -42.25 12.93 -25.43
C PHE A 919 -40.94 13.72 -25.36
N ASP A 920 -40.99 15.05 -25.50
CA ASP A 920 -39.80 15.88 -25.58
C ASP A 920 -39.09 15.95 -24.21
N GLY A 921 -39.85 16.07 -23.11
CA GLY A 921 -39.29 15.98 -21.75
C GLY A 921 -38.70 14.60 -21.42
N ALA A 922 -39.33 13.51 -21.87
CA ALA A 922 -38.79 12.16 -21.67
C ALA A 922 -37.47 11.94 -22.44
N PHE A 923 -37.36 12.45 -23.67
CA PHE A 923 -36.12 12.33 -24.44
C PHE A 923 -35.02 13.33 -24.04
N GLU A 924 -35.34 14.49 -23.47
CA GLU A 924 -34.32 15.34 -22.83
C GLU A 924 -33.66 14.62 -21.64
N VAL A 925 -34.44 13.87 -20.85
CA VAL A 925 -33.92 13.02 -19.77
C VAL A 925 -33.02 11.90 -20.31
N ASP A 926 -33.43 11.21 -21.38
CA ASP A 926 -32.64 10.16 -22.04
C ASP A 926 -31.31 10.68 -22.60
N GLU A 927 -31.31 11.85 -23.26
CA GLU A 927 -30.06 12.49 -23.70
C GLU A 927 -29.17 12.89 -22.52
N HIS A 928 -29.73 13.38 -21.41
CA HIS A 928 -28.94 13.72 -20.23
C HIS A 928 -28.36 12.47 -19.53
N MET A 929 -29.08 11.34 -19.54
CA MET A 929 -28.58 10.04 -19.11
C MET A 929 -27.36 9.62 -19.95
N LEU A 930 -27.49 9.65 -21.27
CA LEU A 930 -26.41 9.29 -22.21
C LEU A 930 -25.19 10.21 -22.05
N ARG A 931 -25.37 11.53 -22.00
CA ARG A 931 -24.29 12.51 -21.75
C ARG A 931 -23.61 12.33 -20.39
N SER A 932 -24.31 11.75 -19.41
CA SER A 932 -23.77 11.42 -18.08
C SER A 932 -23.14 10.03 -17.98
N GLY A 933 -23.10 9.27 -19.08
CA GLY A 933 -22.60 7.88 -19.08
C GLY A 933 -23.51 6.88 -18.35
N VAL A 934 -24.80 7.21 -18.16
CA VAL A 934 -25.77 6.34 -17.49
C VAL A 934 -26.58 5.57 -18.52
N VAL A 935 -26.43 4.25 -18.51
CA VAL A 935 -27.18 3.32 -19.38
C VAL A 935 -28.57 3.06 -18.79
N ALA A 936 -29.57 2.95 -19.66
CA ALA A 936 -30.95 2.62 -19.32
C ALA A 936 -31.18 1.11 -19.24
N GLU A 937 -31.92 0.63 -18.25
CA GLU A 937 -32.37 -0.77 -18.14
C GLU A 937 -33.74 -0.95 -18.85
N GLU A 938 -34.31 -2.15 -18.82
CA GLU A 938 -35.54 -2.44 -19.59
C GLU A 938 -36.71 -1.54 -19.22
N ALA A 939 -36.90 -1.21 -17.93
CA ALA A 939 -38.02 -0.39 -17.48
C ALA A 939 -38.01 1.02 -18.11
N GLU A 940 -36.85 1.69 -18.13
CA GLU A 940 -36.69 3.00 -18.75
C GLU A 940 -36.80 2.94 -20.28
N LEU A 941 -36.23 1.90 -20.92
CA LEU A 941 -36.34 1.70 -22.37
C LEU A 941 -37.78 1.38 -22.81
N ALA A 942 -38.51 0.59 -22.04
CA ALA A 942 -39.92 0.28 -22.30
C ALA A 942 -40.83 1.50 -22.11
N ALA A 943 -40.53 2.40 -21.15
CA ALA A 943 -41.24 3.66 -20.98
C ALA A 943 -40.97 4.66 -22.14
N LEU A 944 -39.72 4.76 -22.60
CA LEU A 944 -39.34 5.55 -23.79
C LEU A 944 -39.95 4.99 -25.08
N LEU A 945 -39.99 3.66 -25.22
CA LEU A 945 -40.68 2.97 -26.30
C LEU A 945 -42.19 3.26 -26.26
N GLY A 946 -42.83 3.12 -25.10
CA GLY A 946 -44.26 3.36 -24.91
C GLY A 946 -44.70 4.78 -25.33
N VAL A 947 -44.01 5.82 -24.87
CA VAL A 947 -44.32 7.21 -25.27
C VAL A 947 -43.99 7.46 -26.75
N SER A 948 -42.97 6.81 -27.32
CA SER A 948 -42.68 6.88 -28.75
C SER A 948 -43.79 6.26 -29.61
N VAL A 949 -44.36 5.13 -29.16
CA VAL A 949 -45.50 4.46 -29.81
C VAL A 949 -46.77 5.30 -29.68
N GLU A 950 -47.07 5.85 -28.50
CA GLU A 950 -48.24 6.72 -28.28
C GLU A 950 -48.22 7.96 -29.19
N LYS A 951 -47.04 8.55 -29.43
CA LYS A 951 -46.88 9.70 -30.34
C LYS A 951 -46.60 9.33 -31.80
N GLY A 952 -46.57 8.05 -32.15
CA GLY A 952 -46.30 7.60 -33.52
C GLY A 952 -44.90 7.92 -34.06
N ARG A 953 -43.90 8.08 -33.19
CA ARG A 953 -42.55 8.55 -33.53
C ARG A 953 -41.67 7.39 -33.99
N GLY A 954 -41.92 6.91 -35.22
CA GLY A 954 -41.36 5.66 -35.74
C GLY A 954 -39.83 5.55 -35.78
N GLU A 955 -39.10 6.65 -35.97
CA GLU A 955 -37.63 6.70 -35.85
C GLU A 955 -37.19 6.45 -34.40
N SER A 956 -37.87 7.08 -33.44
CA SER A 956 -37.60 6.90 -32.01
C SER A 956 -37.91 5.48 -31.54
N VAL A 957 -38.97 4.86 -32.09
CA VAL A 957 -39.27 3.43 -31.86
C VAL A 957 -38.15 2.53 -32.40
N TYR A 958 -37.67 2.76 -33.63
CA TYR A 958 -36.55 2.03 -34.22
C TYR A 958 -35.29 2.12 -33.34
N ARG A 959 -34.97 3.34 -32.88
CA ARG A 959 -33.87 3.62 -31.95
C ARG A 959 -34.03 2.89 -30.61
N MET A 960 -35.24 2.79 -30.05
CA MET A 960 -35.48 2.06 -28.79
C MET A 960 -35.39 0.54 -28.97
N LEU A 961 -35.87 -0.01 -30.09
CA LEU A 961 -35.74 -1.45 -30.38
C LEU A 961 -34.27 -1.89 -30.49
N HIS A 962 -33.41 -1.10 -31.14
CA HIS A 962 -31.96 -1.38 -31.18
C HIS A 962 -31.27 -1.21 -29.82
N ARG A 963 -31.76 -0.33 -28.94
CA ARG A 963 -31.27 -0.24 -27.55
C ARG A 963 -31.71 -1.44 -26.70
N LEU A 964 -32.96 -1.89 -26.84
CA LEU A 964 -33.42 -3.14 -26.23
C LEU A 964 -32.61 -4.34 -26.73
N ARG A 965 -32.29 -4.40 -28.03
CA ARG A 965 -31.41 -5.44 -28.61
C ARG A 965 -30.04 -5.47 -27.93
N ALA A 966 -29.41 -4.30 -27.75
CA ALA A 966 -28.06 -4.21 -27.20
C ALA A 966 -28.01 -4.40 -25.67
N ALA A 967 -28.93 -3.79 -24.91
CA ALA A 967 -28.86 -3.72 -23.46
C ALA A 967 -29.69 -4.80 -22.72
N VAL A 968 -30.76 -5.32 -23.34
CA VAL A 968 -31.76 -6.19 -22.67
C VAL A 968 -31.82 -7.59 -23.29
N ARG A 969 -31.69 -7.69 -24.62
CA ARG A 969 -31.60 -8.93 -25.42
C ARG A 969 -32.85 -9.82 -25.44
N ARG A 970 -33.40 -10.21 -24.29
CA ARG A 970 -34.69 -10.90 -24.10
C ARG A 970 -35.61 -10.01 -23.26
N VAL A 971 -36.83 -9.77 -23.72
CA VAL A 971 -37.72 -8.78 -23.10
C VAL A 971 -38.81 -9.41 -22.22
N GLU A 972 -39.32 -8.65 -21.25
CA GLU A 972 -40.54 -8.99 -20.52
C GLU A 972 -41.75 -9.09 -21.46
N GLU A 973 -42.76 -9.84 -21.02
CA GLU A 973 -44.06 -9.94 -21.72
C GLU A 973 -44.79 -8.58 -21.78
N SER A 974 -44.52 -7.69 -20.82
CA SER A 974 -44.97 -6.29 -20.79
C SER A 974 -44.43 -5.51 -22.00
N THR A 975 -43.11 -5.48 -22.16
CA THR A 975 -42.38 -4.86 -23.27
C THR A 975 -42.71 -5.51 -24.61
N ALA A 976 -42.81 -6.85 -24.66
CA ALA A 976 -43.24 -7.58 -25.85
C ALA A 976 -44.64 -7.15 -26.32
N GLY A 977 -45.56 -6.91 -25.38
CA GLY A 977 -46.88 -6.33 -25.67
C GLY A 977 -46.84 -4.92 -26.27
N VAL A 978 -45.90 -4.07 -25.84
CA VAL A 978 -45.67 -2.74 -26.45
C VAL A 978 -45.11 -2.87 -27.86
N CYS A 979 -44.14 -3.76 -28.09
CA CYS A 979 -43.60 -4.05 -29.42
C CYS A 979 -44.69 -4.59 -30.37
N GLU A 980 -45.52 -5.53 -29.92
CA GLU A 980 -46.68 -6.00 -30.70
C GLU A 980 -47.69 -4.88 -30.98
N GLY A 981 -47.95 -4.01 -30.00
CA GLY A 981 -48.83 -2.85 -30.15
C GLY A 981 -48.33 -1.87 -31.20
N TRP A 982 -47.01 -1.62 -31.25
CA TRP A 982 -46.38 -0.85 -32.32
C TRP A 982 -46.62 -1.48 -33.69
N PHE A 983 -46.19 -2.73 -33.90
CA PHE A 983 -46.26 -3.35 -35.22
C PHE A 983 -47.70 -3.55 -35.72
N ARG A 984 -48.70 -3.64 -34.82
CA ARG A 984 -50.14 -3.69 -35.16
C ARG A 984 -50.79 -2.32 -35.36
N SER A 985 -50.06 -1.20 -35.20
CA SER A 985 -50.60 0.15 -35.34
C SER A 985 -50.60 0.65 -36.79
N GLU A 986 -51.56 1.52 -37.13
CA GLU A 986 -51.65 2.16 -38.45
C GLU A 986 -50.39 2.98 -38.79
N VAL A 987 -49.77 3.63 -37.79
CA VAL A 987 -48.51 4.37 -37.97
C VAL A 987 -47.39 3.44 -38.41
N ALA A 988 -47.31 2.23 -37.84
CA ALA A 988 -46.31 1.24 -38.24
C ALA A 988 -46.56 0.66 -39.64
N GLU A 989 -47.73 0.83 -40.26
CA GLU A 989 -47.95 0.50 -41.68
C GLU A 989 -47.32 1.53 -42.63
N GLY A 990 -47.28 2.79 -42.21
CA GLY A 990 -46.79 3.94 -43.00
C GLY A 990 -45.28 4.18 -42.94
N VAL A 991 -44.55 3.58 -41.99
CA VAL A 991 -43.08 3.71 -41.90
C VAL A 991 -42.34 2.74 -42.81
N GLY A 992 -41.23 3.21 -43.39
CA GLY A 992 -40.27 2.42 -44.15
C GLY A 992 -40.23 2.75 -45.65
N GLU A 993 -39.21 2.23 -46.32
CA GLU A 993 -38.90 2.51 -47.73
C GLU A 993 -39.37 1.35 -48.64
N GLU A 994 -39.88 1.65 -49.84
CA GLU A 994 -40.36 0.63 -50.78
C GLU A 994 -39.23 -0.01 -51.60
N GLU A 995 -38.18 0.75 -51.88
CA GLU A 995 -36.95 0.30 -52.53
C GLU A 995 -35.77 0.69 -51.63
N TRP A 996 -34.83 -0.23 -51.43
CA TRP A 996 -33.64 0.00 -50.61
C TRP A 996 -32.43 -0.73 -51.19
N ASP A 997 -31.24 -0.25 -50.81
CA ASP A 997 -29.97 -0.80 -51.25
C ASP A 997 -29.64 -2.09 -50.47
N VAL A 998 -29.92 -3.24 -51.08
CA VAL A 998 -29.63 -4.57 -50.52
C VAL A 998 -28.13 -4.76 -50.24
N GLY A 999 -27.25 -4.07 -50.98
CA GLY A 999 -25.81 -4.05 -50.72
C GLY A 999 -25.50 -3.38 -49.40
N LYS A 1000 -26.06 -2.20 -49.14
CA LYS A 1000 -25.92 -1.49 -47.85
C LYS A 1000 -26.59 -2.21 -46.68
N VAL A 1001 -27.71 -2.91 -46.91
CA VAL A 1001 -28.31 -3.79 -45.89
C VAL A 1001 -27.32 -4.88 -45.49
N ARG A 1002 -26.78 -5.62 -46.46
CA ARG A 1002 -25.80 -6.69 -46.19
C ARG A 1002 -24.50 -6.18 -45.59
N GLU A 1003 -24.00 -5.04 -46.05
CA GLU A 1003 -22.86 -4.36 -45.41
C GLU A 1003 -23.18 -4.00 -43.95
N GLY A 1004 -24.40 -3.53 -43.68
CA GLY A 1004 -24.91 -3.28 -42.33
C GLY A 1004 -24.91 -4.54 -41.46
N VAL A 1005 -25.40 -5.67 -41.97
CA VAL A 1005 -25.39 -6.97 -41.25
C VAL A 1005 -23.97 -7.45 -40.94
N VAL A 1006 -23.06 -7.40 -41.92
CA VAL A 1006 -21.66 -7.80 -41.74
C VAL A 1006 -20.95 -6.88 -40.74
N ARG A 1007 -21.14 -5.55 -40.86
CA ARG A 1007 -20.61 -4.55 -39.92
C ARG A 1007 -21.23 -4.63 -38.52
N GLY A 1008 -22.43 -5.17 -38.41
CA GLY A 1008 -23.16 -5.38 -37.16
C GLY A 1008 -22.81 -6.69 -36.41
N GLY A 1009 -22.04 -7.60 -37.03
CA GLY A 1009 -21.72 -8.92 -36.46
C GLY A 1009 -22.78 -10.00 -36.71
N GLY A 1010 -23.73 -9.76 -37.62
CA GLY A 1010 -24.89 -10.63 -37.87
C GLY A 1010 -26.16 -10.19 -37.13
N GLY A 1011 -27.34 -10.62 -37.61
CA GLY A 1011 -28.63 -10.47 -36.92
C GLY A 1011 -29.25 -9.07 -36.82
N TRP A 1012 -28.66 -8.02 -37.38
CA TRP A 1012 -29.25 -6.67 -37.51
C TRP A 1012 -28.52 -5.81 -38.55
N HIS A 1013 -29.20 -4.82 -39.15
CA HIS A 1013 -28.58 -3.92 -40.15
C HIS A 1013 -28.55 -2.44 -39.75
N GLY A 1014 -29.49 -1.99 -38.90
CA GLY A 1014 -29.49 -0.63 -38.34
C GLY A 1014 -29.81 0.53 -39.30
N ILE A 1015 -30.01 0.30 -40.60
CA ILE A 1015 -30.20 1.37 -41.59
C ILE A 1015 -31.60 2.04 -41.60
N GLY A 1016 -32.60 1.50 -40.91
CA GLY A 1016 -33.97 2.02 -40.89
C GLY A 1016 -35.06 0.95 -41.14
N TRP A 1017 -36.31 1.39 -41.24
CA TRP A 1017 -37.46 0.52 -41.53
C TRP A 1017 -37.51 0.13 -43.01
N LEU A 1018 -37.65 -1.16 -43.32
CA LEU A 1018 -37.74 -1.67 -44.70
C LEU A 1018 -39.16 -2.09 -45.08
N GLY A 1019 -39.52 -1.88 -46.36
CA GLY A 1019 -40.85 -2.09 -46.92
C GLY A 1019 -41.88 -1.01 -46.52
N LYS A 1020 -43.09 -1.12 -47.07
CA LYS A 1020 -44.30 -0.40 -46.61
C LYS A 1020 -45.50 -1.34 -46.47
N GLY A 1021 -46.55 -0.86 -45.82
CA GLY A 1021 -47.82 -1.58 -45.65
C GLY A 1021 -47.91 -2.40 -44.37
N ARG A 1022 -48.95 -3.23 -44.27
CA ARG A 1022 -49.31 -3.94 -43.02
C ARG A 1022 -48.27 -4.99 -42.61
N TRP A 1023 -47.83 -4.89 -41.35
CA TRP A 1023 -47.09 -5.96 -40.67
C TRP A 1023 -48.00 -7.16 -40.34
N ARG A 1024 -47.44 -8.35 -40.46
CA ARG A 1024 -47.97 -9.61 -39.93
C ARG A 1024 -47.27 -9.87 -38.60
N VAL A 1025 -48.03 -9.83 -37.49
CA VAL A 1025 -47.49 -9.85 -36.13
C VAL A 1025 -48.08 -11.02 -35.34
N ALA A 1026 -47.27 -12.05 -35.07
CA ALA A 1026 -47.68 -13.26 -34.39
C ALA A 1026 -46.65 -13.71 -33.34
N ARG A 1027 -47.11 -14.50 -32.37
CA ARG A 1027 -46.21 -15.28 -31.51
C ARG A 1027 -45.72 -16.51 -32.24
N ALA A 1028 -44.44 -16.81 -32.09
CA ALA A 1028 -43.74 -17.85 -32.81
C ALA A 1028 -42.83 -18.65 -31.89
N GLU A 1029 -42.63 -19.91 -32.24
CA GLU A 1029 -41.52 -20.72 -31.74
C GLU A 1029 -40.42 -20.81 -32.81
N VAL A 1030 -39.18 -20.98 -32.36
CA VAL A 1030 -38.00 -21.19 -33.20
C VAL A 1030 -37.55 -22.63 -33.04
N ASP A 1031 -37.28 -23.31 -34.15
CA ASP A 1031 -36.81 -24.70 -34.15
C ASP A 1031 -35.32 -24.82 -33.78
N ARG A 1032 -34.87 -26.05 -33.55
CA ARG A 1032 -33.51 -26.35 -33.02
C ARG A 1032 -32.37 -25.93 -33.94
N ASP A 1033 -32.67 -25.65 -35.21
CA ASP A 1033 -31.77 -25.16 -36.25
C ASP A 1033 -31.77 -23.62 -36.38
N GLY A 1034 -32.61 -22.93 -35.61
CA GLY A 1034 -32.80 -21.48 -35.69
C GLY A 1034 -33.94 -21.04 -36.61
N THR A 1035 -34.72 -21.95 -37.20
CA THR A 1035 -35.80 -21.57 -38.13
C THR A 1035 -37.07 -21.13 -37.39
N CYS A 1036 -37.56 -19.92 -37.67
CA CYS A 1036 -38.79 -19.37 -37.09
C CYS A 1036 -40.04 -19.97 -37.74
N ARG A 1037 -40.88 -20.67 -36.97
CA ARG A 1037 -42.06 -21.38 -37.49
C ARG A 1037 -43.16 -20.49 -38.08
N CYS A 1038 -43.14 -19.18 -37.84
CA CYS A 1038 -44.14 -18.25 -38.35
C CYS A 1038 -43.82 -17.72 -39.76
N CYS A 1039 -42.54 -17.57 -40.11
CA CYS A 1039 -42.11 -16.92 -41.36
C CYS A 1039 -41.16 -17.77 -42.21
N GLY A 1040 -40.54 -18.81 -41.65
CA GLY A 1040 -39.54 -19.64 -42.33
C GLY A 1040 -38.18 -18.97 -42.49
N GLU A 1041 -37.94 -17.81 -41.86
CA GLU A 1041 -36.60 -17.22 -41.77
C GLU A 1041 -35.79 -17.92 -40.67
N ARG A 1042 -34.50 -18.16 -40.95
CA ARG A 1042 -33.55 -18.69 -39.97
C ARG A 1042 -32.86 -17.52 -39.26
N LEU A 1043 -32.83 -17.57 -37.93
CA LEU A 1043 -32.09 -16.62 -37.11
C LEU A 1043 -30.57 -16.80 -37.29
N ASP A 1044 -29.83 -15.71 -37.12
CA ASP A 1044 -28.38 -15.70 -37.17
C ASP A 1044 -27.77 -16.18 -35.84
N CYS A 1045 -26.58 -16.76 -35.94
CA CYS A 1045 -25.61 -16.80 -34.86
C CYS A 1045 -24.77 -15.53 -34.95
N ILE A 1046 -24.91 -14.64 -33.97
CA ILE A 1046 -24.18 -13.37 -33.90
C ILE A 1046 -22.84 -13.64 -33.20
N ASP A 1047 -21.75 -13.31 -33.88
CA ASP A 1047 -20.40 -13.46 -33.32
C ASP A 1047 -20.14 -12.44 -32.21
N ILE A 1048 -19.48 -12.87 -31.13
CA ILE A 1048 -19.08 -11.98 -30.04
C ILE A 1048 -17.74 -11.34 -30.39
N ASP A 1049 -17.66 -10.02 -30.29
CA ASP A 1049 -16.46 -9.27 -30.67
C ASP A 1049 -15.21 -9.78 -29.90
N PRO A 1050 -14.12 -10.15 -30.61
CA PRO A 1050 -12.90 -10.63 -29.97
C PRO A 1050 -12.22 -9.59 -29.06
N SER A 1051 -12.43 -8.29 -29.29
CA SER A 1051 -11.88 -7.23 -28.45
C SER A 1051 -12.71 -7.01 -27.17
N GLU A 1052 -14.02 -7.21 -27.22
CA GLU A 1052 -14.89 -7.26 -26.02
C GLU A 1052 -14.57 -8.49 -25.18
N THR A 1053 -14.48 -9.67 -25.80
CA THR A 1053 -14.00 -10.90 -25.14
C THR A 1053 -12.66 -10.67 -24.44
N LYS A 1054 -11.71 -10.02 -25.12
CA LYS A 1054 -10.39 -9.68 -24.55
C LYS A 1054 -10.46 -8.65 -23.42
N ARG A 1055 -11.34 -7.64 -23.52
CA ARG A 1055 -11.61 -6.67 -22.44
C ARG A 1055 -12.23 -7.34 -21.20
N PHE A 1056 -13.18 -8.26 -21.40
CA PHE A 1056 -13.80 -9.01 -20.33
C PHE A 1056 -12.82 -10.00 -19.67
N ALA A 1057 -12.04 -10.76 -20.44
CA ALA A 1057 -10.97 -11.62 -19.92
C ALA A 1057 -9.92 -10.84 -19.09
N SER A 1058 -9.56 -9.64 -19.55
CA SER A 1058 -8.67 -8.73 -18.80
C SER A 1058 -9.32 -8.24 -17.50
N SER A 1059 -10.62 -7.94 -17.53
CA SER A 1059 -11.39 -7.46 -16.37
C SER A 1059 -11.60 -8.56 -15.31
N VAL A 1060 -11.93 -9.79 -15.73
CA VAL A 1060 -12.01 -10.97 -14.85
C VAL A 1060 -10.64 -11.27 -14.24
N SER A 1061 -9.56 -11.19 -15.02
CA SER A 1061 -8.20 -11.34 -14.48
C SER A 1061 -7.90 -10.27 -13.42
N GLY A 1062 -8.30 -9.02 -13.66
CA GLY A 1062 -8.19 -7.93 -12.68
C GLY A 1062 -9.00 -8.16 -11.40
N LEU A 1063 -10.23 -8.68 -11.51
CA LEU A 1063 -11.08 -9.03 -10.36
C LEU A 1063 -10.53 -10.22 -9.57
N ALA A 1064 -9.98 -11.24 -10.26
CA ALA A 1064 -9.28 -12.34 -9.62
C ALA A 1064 -8.05 -11.83 -8.85
N PHE A 1065 -7.20 -10.99 -9.46
CA PHE A 1065 -6.05 -10.37 -8.77
C PHE A 1065 -6.41 -9.46 -7.58
N GLN A 1066 -7.67 -9.02 -7.45
CA GLN A 1066 -8.15 -8.26 -6.29
C GLN A 1066 -8.70 -9.13 -5.15
N ARG A 1067 -8.95 -10.42 -5.38
CA ARG A 1067 -9.66 -11.32 -4.44
C ARG A 1067 -8.90 -12.60 -4.12
N GLU A 1068 -8.07 -13.08 -5.04
CA GLU A 1068 -7.20 -14.25 -4.91
C GLU A 1068 -5.77 -13.85 -4.51
N VAL A 1069 -5.01 -14.81 -3.97
CA VAL A 1069 -3.57 -14.61 -3.73
C VAL A 1069 -2.87 -14.53 -5.09
N GLN A 1070 -2.29 -13.36 -5.42
CA GLN A 1070 -1.76 -13.05 -6.76
C GLN A 1070 -0.82 -14.13 -7.34
N SER A 1071 0.05 -14.72 -6.51
CA SER A 1071 0.99 -15.77 -6.94
C SER A 1071 0.31 -17.06 -7.42
N ASP A 1072 -0.88 -17.36 -6.90
CA ASP A 1072 -1.57 -18.61 -7.19
C ASP A 1072 -2.39 -18.51 -8.48
N PHE A 1073 -3.01 -17.36 -8.74
CA PHE A 1073 -3.65 -17.09 -10.03
C PHE A 1073 -2.61 -16.98 -11.17
N THR A 1074 -1.47 -16.33 -10.95
CA THR A 1074 -0.36 -16.34 -11.93
C THR A 1074 0.18 -17.77 -12.15
N ARG A 1075 0.31 -18.60 -11.09
CA ARG A 1075 0.69 -20.01 -11.24
C ARG A 1075 -0.32 -20.81 -12.07
N PHE A 1076 -1.62 -20.51 -11.98
CA PHE A 1076 -2.63 -21.10 -12.85
C PHE A 1076 -2.44 -20.66 -14.32
N GLN A 1077 -2.30 -19.36 -14.58
CA GLN A 1077 -2.08 -18.84 -15.94
C GLN A 1077 -0.84 -19.45 -16.60
N GLU A 1078 0.28 -19.55 -15.87
CA GLU A 1078 1.49 -20.21 -16.35
C GLU A 1078 1.33 -21.72 -16.57
N TRP A 1079 0.68 -22.43 -15.64
CA TRP A 1079 0.41 -23.87 -15.78
C TRP A 1079 -0.43 -24.16 -17.02
N LEU A 1080 -1.42 -23.30 -17.29
CA LEU A 1080 -2.33 -23.40 -18.41
C LEU A 1080 -1.63 -23.12 -19.74
N ALA A 1081 -0.85 -22.04 -19.83
CA ALA A 1081 -0.11 -21.68 -21.04
C ALA A 1081 0.87 -22.78 -21.48
N ARG A 1082 1.37 -23.59 -20.54
CA ARG A 1082 2.28 -24.72 -20.79
C ARG A 1082 1.57 -26.05 -21.09
N ARG A 1083 0.23 -26.12 -21.08
CA ARG A 1083 -0.56 -27.38 -21.19
C ARG A 1083 -1.78 -27.36 -22.10
N GLY A 1084 -2.26 -26.19 -22.52
CA GLY A 1084 -3.28 -26.10 -23.57
C GLY A 1084 -2.76 -26.58 -24.95
N PRO A 1085 -3.65 -26.70 -25.96
CA PRO A 1085 -5.05 -26.32 -25.95
C PRO A 1085 -5.99 -27.39 -25.37
N PHE A 1086 -7.06 -26.95 -24.71
CA PHE A 1086 -8.18 -27.77 -24.24
C PHE A 1086 -9.45 -27.35 -24.97
N GLU A 1087 -10.26 -28.31 -25.43
CA GLU A 1087 -11.54 -28.07 -26.13
C GLU A 1087 -12.73 -27.88 -25.18
N ALA A 1088 -12.60 -28.30 -23.92
CA ALA A 1088 -13.63 -28.16 -22.91
C ALA A 1088 -13.01 -28.08 -21.51
N VAL A 1089 -13.74 -27.48 -20.58
CA VAL A 1089 -13.39 -27.33 -19.16
C VAL A 1089 -14.53 -27.90 -18.32
N VAL A 1090 -14.18 -28.58 -17.23
CA VAL A 1090 -15.11 -29.22 -16.31
C VAL A 1090 -14.88 -28.67 -14.90
N ASP A 1091 -15.92 -28.05 -14.37
CA ASP A 1091 -16.08 -27.83 -12.92
C ASP A 1091 -16.24 -29.20 -12.25
N GLY A 1092 -15.15 -29.69 -11.67
CA GLY A 1092 -15.15 -30.96 -10.96
C GLY A 1092 -15.95 -30.92 -9.67
N ALA A 1093 -16.14 -29.75 -9.05
CA ALA A 1093 -16.89 -29.59 -7.82
C ALA A 1093 -18.39 -29.76 -8.07
N ASN A 1094 -18.96 -29.00 -9.01
CA ASN A 1094 -20.38 -29.05 -9.37
C ASN A 1094 -20.75 -30.42 -9.96
N VAL A 1095 -20.01 -30.91 -10.95
CA VAL A 1095 -20.28 -32.23 -11.58
C VAL A 1095 -20.21 -33.37 -10.57
N GLY A 1096 -19.32 -33.30 -9.57
CA GLY A 1096 -19.21 -34.31 -8.52
C GLY A 1096 -20.34 -34.29 -7.48
N TYR A 1097 -21.08 -33.19 -7.32
CA TYR A 1097 -22.23 -33.07 -6.41
C TYR A 1097 -23.60 -33.05 -7.12
N PHE A 1098 -23.67 -32.85 -8.43
CA PHE A 1098 -24.93 -32.72 -9.17
C PHE A 1098 -25.87 -33.91 -8.89
N ASN A 1099 -26.99 -33.64 -8.21
CA ASN A 1099 -27.95 -34.65 -7.73
C ASN A 1099 -27.38 -35.77 -6.83
N GLN A 1100 -26.28 -35.50 -6.09
CA GLN A 1100 -25.64 -36.44 -5.16
C GLN A 1100 -25.56 -35.91 -3.73
N TYR A 1101 -25.85 -36.78 -2.74
CA TYR A 1101 -25.67 -36.46 -1.31
C TYR A 1101 -24.19 -36.43 -0.88
N SER A 1102 -23.28 -36.97 -1.68
CA SER A 1102 -21.84 -37.06 -1.42
C SER A 1102 -21.05 -37.04 -2.72
N PHE A 1103 -19.83 -36.49 -2.68
CA PHE A 1103 -19.02 -36.27 -3.88
C PHE A 1103 -18.72 -37.56 -4.67
N SER A 1104 -19.09 -37.61 -5.94
CA SER A 1104 -18.99 -38.80 -6.80
C SER A 1104 -17.93 -38.67 -7.89
N PHE A 1105 -16.73 -39.21 -7.63
CA PHE A 1105 -15.67 -39.33 -8.63
C PHE A 1105 -16.07 -40.20 -9.84
N PHE A 1106 -16.98 -41.17 -9.65
CA PHE A 1106 -17.50 -41.98 -10.76
C PHE A 1106 -18.36 -41.14 -11.71
N GLN A 1107 -19.20 -40.25 -11.17
CA GLN A 1107 -20.02 -39.33 -11.96
C GLN A 1107 -19.14 -38.35 -12.76
N LEU A 1108 -18.14 -37.76 -12.09
CA LEU A 1108 -17.14 -36.91 -12.74
C LEU A 1108 -16.40 -37.66 -13.87
N ASN A 1109 -15.98 -38.90 -13.63
CA ASN A 1109 -15.34 -39.72 -14.65
C ASN A 1109 -16.27 -40.02 -15.84
N SER A 1110 -17.54 -40.35 -15.61
CA SER A 1110 -18.52 -40.57 -16.69
C SER A 1110 -18.68 -39.33 -17.57
N VAL A 1111 -18.76 -38.13 -16.97
CA VAL A 1111 -18.85 -36.85 -17.71
C VAL A 1111 -17.56 -36.55 -18.49
N VAL A 1112 -16.39 -36.72 -17.87
CA VAL A 1112 -15.07 -36.53 -18.50
C VAL A 1112 -14.87 -37.46 -19.70
N ASN A 1113 -15.30 -38.73 -19.61
CA ASN A 1113 -15.27 -39.65 -20.74
C ASN A 1113 -16.32 -39.29 -21.81
N GLY A 1114 -17.54 -38.88 -21.41
CA GLY A 1114 -18.57 -38.43 -22.34
C GLY A 1114 -18.12 -37.25 -23.20
N ILE A 1115 -17.51 -36.23 -22.58
CA ILE A 1115 -16.91 -35.08 -23.29
C ILE A 1115 -15.78 -35.53 -24.22
N ARG A 1116 -14.90 -36.44 -23.77
CA ARG A 1116 -13.85 -37.00 -24.65
C ARG A 1116 -14.46 -37.71 -25.87
N GLU A 1117 -15.57 -38.43 -25.73
CA GLU A 1117 -16.19 -39.11 -26.87
C GLU A 1117 -16.90 -38.16 -27.83
N MET A 1118 -17.35 -36.99 -27.39
CA MET A 1118 -17.88 -35.94 -28.26
C MET A 1118 -16.78 -35.09 -28.94
N SER A 1119 -15.61 -34.94 -28.30
CA SER A 1119 -14.44 -34.23 -28.89
C SER A 1119 -14.02 -34.88 -30.21
N PRO A 1120 -13.95 -34.13 -31.34
CA PRO A 1120 -13.47 -34.66 -32.61
C PRO A 1120 -12.05 -35.23 -32.52
N SER A 1121 -11.16 -34.57 -31.77
CA SER A 1121 -9.79 -35.05 -31.56
C SER A 1121 -9.63 -36.02 -30.39
N LYS A 1122 -10.74 -36.46 -29.76
CA LYS A 1122 -10.78 -37.34 -28.58
C LYS A 1122 -9.89 -36.87 -27.42
N LYS A 1123 -9.75 -35.55 -27.22
CA LYS A 1123 -8.97 -34.97 -26.10
C LYS A 1123 -9.76 -35.06 -24.79
N LEU A 1124 -9.04 -35.22 -23.68
CA LEU A 1124 -9.62 -35.10 -22.35
C LEU A 1124 -9.84 -33.61 -22.01
N PRO A 1125 -10.98 -33.24 -21.40
CA PRO A 1125 -11.22 -31.87 -20.93
C PRO A 1125 -10.32 -31.51 -19.74
N LEU A 1126 -10.09 -30.21 -19.54
CA LEU A 1126 -9.46 -29.70 -18.32
C LEU A 1126 -10.44 -29.85 -17.14
N ILE A 1127 -10.00 -30.50 -16.07
CA ILE A 1127 -10.75 -30.67 -14.82
C ILE A 1127 -10.16 -29.70 -13.78
N ILE A 1128 -11.00 -28.86 -13.18
CA ILE A 1128 -10.63 -27.99 -12.04
C ILE A 1128 -11.29 -28.54 -10.76
N LEU A 1129 -10.51 -28.68 -9.69
CA LEU A 1129 -11.00 -29.23 -8.41
C LEU A 1129 -10.18 -28.76 -7.21
N HIS A 1130 -10.81 -28.15 -6.20
CA HIS A 1130 -10.13 -27.73 -4.97
C HIS A 1130 -9.33 -28.84 -4.26
N ASN A 1131 -8.10 -28.53 -3.84
CA ASN A 1131 -7.14 -29.48 -3.24
C ASN A 1131 -7.69 -30.17 -1.97
N SER A 1132 -8.62 -29.57 -1.22
CA SER A 1132 -9.27 -30.26 -0.09
C SER A 1132 -10.14 -31.45 -0.50
N ARG A 1133 -10.51 -31.57 -1.78
CA ARG A 1133 -11.27 -32.71 -2.34
C ARG A 1133 -10.38 -33.87 -2.76
N MET A 1134 -9.06 -33.66 -2.79
CA MET A 1134 -8.05 -34.67 -3.17
C MET A 1134 -7.62 -35.57 -2.01
N ARG A 1135 -8.16 -35.36 -0.81
CA ARG A 1135 -7.79 -36.06 0.44
C ARG A 1135 -9.04 -36.25 1.31
N GLY A 1136 -9.24 -37.43 1.86
CA GLY A 1136 -10.36 -37.72 2.76
C GLY A 1136 -11.58 -38.32 2.06
N GLY A 1137 -12.18 -39.34 2.69
CA GLY A 1137 -13.49 -39.87 2.34
C GLY A 1137 -13.51 -40.55 0.96
N PRO A 1138 -14.36 -40.15 0.01
CA PRO A 1138 -14.41 -40.76 -1.33
C PRO A 1138 -13.07 -40.74 -2.09
N ALA A 1139 -12.19 -39.78 -1.77
CA ALA A 1139 -10.86 -39.67 -2.38
C ALA A 1139 -9.89 -40.76 -1.93
N ASP A 1140 -10.06 -41.34 -0.74
CA ASP A 1140 -9.10 -42.30 -0.16
C ASP A 1140 -9.22 -43.71 -0.76
N ASN A 1141 -10.18 -43.93 -1.66
CA ASN A 1141 -10.37 -45.19 -2.36
C ASN A 1141 -9.20 -45.42 -3.36
N PRO A 1142 -8.49 -46.57 -3.33
CA PRO A 1142 -7.35 -46.83 -4.22
C PRO A 1142 -7.66 -46.65 -5.72
N LYS A 1143 -8.87 -47.00 -6.17
CA LYS A 1143 -9.29 -46.83 -7.58
C LYS A 1143 -9.51 -45.36 -7.95
N VAL A 1144 -9.83 -44.51 -6.97
CA VAL A 1144 -9.97 -43.06 -7.15
C VAL A 1144 -8.60 -42.39 -7.14
N GLN A 1145 -7.68 -42.81 -6.26
CA GLN A 1145 -6.28 -42.34 -6.29
C GLN A 1145 -5.60 -42.68 -7.61
N GLU A 1146 -5.78 -43.90 -8.15
CA GLU A 1146 -5.28 -44.28 -9.48
C GLU A 1146 -5.83 -43.39 -10.60
N LEU A 1147 -7.13 -43.09 -10.56
CA LEU A 1147 -7.80 -42.20 -11.53
C LEU A 1147 -7.28 -40.75 -11.44
N LEU A 1148 -7.11 -40.22 -10.23
CA LEU A 1148 -6.60 -38.86 -9.99
C LEU A 1148 -5.14 -38.72 -10.43
N GLU A 1149 -4.31 -39.73 -10.15
CA GLU A 1149 -2.93 -39.79 -10.66
C GLU A 1149 -2.89 -39.93 -12.18
N ARG A 1150 -3.82 -40.68 -12.80
CA ARG A 1150 -3.94 -40.74 -14.27
C ARG A 1150 -4.23 -39.36 -14.86
N TRP A 1151 -5.20 -38.61 -14.33
CA TRP A 1151 -5.52 -37.26 -14.80
C TRP A 1151 -4.40 -36.25 -14.54
N ARG A 1152 -3.70 -36.35 -13.39
CA ARG A 1152 -2.52 -35.54 -13.08
C ARG A 1152 -1.38 -35.79 -14.07
N ARG A 1153 -1.09 -37.06 -14.39
CA ARG A 1153 -0.03 -37.46 -15.34
C ARG A 1153 -0.34 -37.07 -16.78
N SER A 1154 -1.60 -37.14 -17.20
CA SER A 1154 -2.03 -36.63 -18.52
C SER A 1154 -2.16 -35.10 -18.57
N GLY A 1155 -1.86 -34.38 -17.47
CA GLY A 1155 -1.83 -32.92 -17.43
C GLY A 1155 -3.19 -32.24 -17.48
N VAL A 1156 -4.29 -33.00 -17.28
CA VAL A 1156 -5.67 -32.52 -17.45
C VAL A 1156 -6.38 -32.19 -16.14
N LEU A 1157 -5.74 -32.37 -14.99
CA LEU A 1157 -6.27 -32.00 -13.67
C LEU A 1157 -5.48 -30.82 -13.09
N TYR A 1158 -6.16 -29.71 -12.85
CA TYR A 1158 -5.65 -28.60 -12.04
C TYR A 1158 -6.27 -28.63 -10.64
N THR A 1159 -5.44 -28.55 -9.61
CA THR A 1159 -5.88 -28.52 -8.21
C THR A 1159 -5.66 -27.14 -7.61
N THR A 1160 -6.74 -26.44 -7.27
CA THR A 1160 -6.68 -25.07 -6.72
C THR A 1160 -6.18 -25.10 -5.26
N PRO A 1161 -5.46 -24.05 -4.80
CA PRO A 1161 -4.88 -24.01 -3.47
C PRO A 1161 -5.94 -23.71 -2.39
N ILE A 1162 -5.61 -24.06 -1.13
CA ILE A 1162 -6.56 -23.98 -0.01
C ILE A 1162 -6.91 -22.52 0.29
N GLY A 1163 -8.17 -22.16 0.10
CA GLY A 1163 -8.70 -20.80 0.31
C GLY A 1163 -8.89 -19.98 -0.97
N SER A 1164 -8.51 -20.54 -2.12
CA SER A 1164 -8.82 -19.98 -3.45
C SER A 1164 -10.25 -20.35 -3.87
N ASN A 1165 -10.93 -19.50 -4.65
CA ASN A 1165 -12.23 -19.83 -5.21
C ASN A 1165 -12.10 -20.42 -6.63
N ASP A 1166 -12.52 -21.69 -6.78
CA ASP A 1166 -12.51 -22.45 -8.05
C ASP A 1166 -13.20 -21.69 -9.20
N ASP A 1167 -14.24 -20.89 -8.90
CA ASP A 1167 -15.02 -20.11 -9.88
C ASP A 1167 -14.15 -19.15 -10.71
N TRP A 1168 -13.21 -18.42 -10.09
CA TRP A 1168 -12.37 -17.44 -10.81
C TRP A 1168 -11.44 -18.14 -11.80
N ILE A 1169 -10.98 -19.34 -11.45
CA ILE A 1169 -10.06 -20.16 -12.24
C ILE A 1169 -10.80 -20.80 -13.41
N LEU A 1170 -12.06 -21.21 -13.20
CA LEU A 1170 -13.00 -21.65 -14.24
C LEU A 1170 -13.28 -20.52 -15.26
N ILE A 1171 -13.80 -19.38 -14.78
CA ILE A 1171 -14.20 -18.25 -15.65
C ILE A 1171 -12.97 -17.71 -16.43
N ALA A 1172 -11.81 -17.59 -15.79
CA ALA A 1172 -10.58 -17.14 -16.45
C ALA A 1172 -10.09 -18.09 -17.57
N LYS A 1173 -10.38 -19.39 -17.52
CA LYS A 1173 -9.99 -20.31 -18.61
C LYS A 1173 -10.88 -20.17 -19.84
N SER A 1174 -12.19 -20.02 -19.65
CA SER A 1174 -13.20 -20.05 -20.72
C SER A 1174 -13.05 -18.94 -21.77
N MET A 1175 -12.11 -18.02 -21.58
CA MET A 1175 -11.79 -16.91 -22.49
C MET A 1175 -10.29 -16.83 -22.84
N GLY A 1176 -9.49 -17.82 -22.43
CA GLY A 1176 -8.02 -17.82 -22.59
C GLY A 1176 -7.51 -18.45 -23.90
N ASN A 1177 -8.41 -19.07 -24.66
CA ASN A 1177 -8.27 -19.32 -26.10
C ASN A 1177 -9.48 -18.63 -26.77
N GLU A 1178 -9.50 -18.55 -28.10
CA GLU A 1178 -10.48 -17.75 -28.85
C GLU A 1178 -11.95 -18.02 -28.47
N ALA A 1179 -12.56 -16.99 -27.86
CA ALA A 1179 -14.00 -16.85 -27.57
C ALA A 1179 -14.59 -17.89 -26.56
N TYR A 1180 -15.77 -17.71 -25.96
CA TYR A 1180 -16.83 -16.69 -26.09
C TYR A 1180 -17.40 -16.30 -24.70
N SER A 1181 -18.07 -15.15 -24.57
CA SER A 1181 -18.73 -14.70 -23.32
C SER A 1181 -20.24 -14.46 -23.46
N ASP A 1182 -21.05 -15.52 -23.36
CA ASP A 1182 -22.52 -15.43 -23.27
C ASP A 1182 -23.09 -16.58 -22.42
N GLU A 1183 -24.23 -16.37 -21.75
CA GLU A 1183 -24.90 -17.41 -20.96
C GLU A 1183 -25.37 -18.60 -21.83
N ASN A 1184 -25.57 -18.35 -23.13
CA ASN A 1184 -25.97 -19.35 -24.11
C ASN A 1184 -24.86 -20.38 -24.45
N LEU A 1185 -23.60 -20.15 -24.06
CA LEU A 1185 -22.46 -21.02 -24.43
C LEU A 1185 -22.10 -22.12 -23.42
N PHE A 1186 -22.73 -22.15 -22.24
CA PHE A 1186 -22.47 -23.18 -21.25
C PHE A 1186 -23.18 -24.50 -21.61
N VAL A 1187 -22.42 -25.58 -21.85
CA VAL A 1187 -22.99 -26.92 -22.06
C VAL A 1187 -23.70 -27.40 -20.79
N ARG A 1188 -25.03 -27.39 -20.79
CA ARG A 1188 -25.86 -27.78 -19.64
C ARG A 1188 -25.91 -29.32 -19.56
N LEU A 1189 -25.69 -29.87 -18.35
CA LEU A 1189 -25.62 -31.32 -18.12
C LEU A 1189 -26.90 -31.84 -17.46
N ARG A 1190 -27.47 -32.93 -18.00
CA ARG A 1190 -28.50 -33.75 -17.35
C ARG A 1190 -27.99 -35.18 -17.22
N ILE A 1191 -28.28 -35.87 -16.12
CA ILE A 1191 -27.82 -37.26 -15.90
C ILE A 1191 -29.03 -38.18 -15.99
N SER A 1192 -29.04 -39.10 -16.96
CA SER A 1192 -30.08 -40.12 -17.14
C SER A 1192 -29.62 -41.47 -16.57
N LYS A 1193 -30.44 -42.51 -16.75
CA LYS A 1193 -30.05 -43.89 -16.41
C LYS A 1193 -29.13 -44.52 -17.46
N GLU A 1194 -29.10 -43.99 -18.68
CA GLU A 1194 -28.20 -44.43 -19.75
C GLU A 1194 -26.83 -43.73 -19.69
N GLY A 1195 -26.75 -42.51 -19.17
CA GLY A 1195 -25.48 -41.78 -19.02
C GLY A 1195 -25.63 -40.26 -18.84
N PRO A 1196 -24.53 -39.50 -18.99
CA PRO A 1196 -24.59 -38.04 -19.09
C PRO A 1196 -25.19 -37.63 -20.45
N VAL A 1197 -26.18 -36.74 -20.41
CA VAL A 1197 -26.81 -36.08 -21.56
C VAL A 1197 -26.35 -34.63 -21.58
N PHE A 1198 -25.75 -34.22 -22.69
CA PHE A 1198 -25.19 -32.89 -22.88
C PHE A 1198 -26.13 -32.06 -23.75
N HIS A 1199 -26.58 -30.93 -23.22
CA HIS A 1199 -27.34 -29.93 -23.96
C HIS A 1199 -26.34 -28.89 -24.48
N MET A 1200 -26.11 -28.93 -25.78
CA MET A 1200 -25.20 -28.00 -26.47
C MET A 1200 -25.87 -26.63 -26.68
N PRO A 1201 -25.07 -25.54 -26.77
CA PRO A 1201 -25.55 -24.23 -27.20
C PRO A 1201 -26.40 -24.28 -28.48
N PRO A 1202 -27.44 -23.42 -28.60
CA PRO A 1202 -28.22 -23.31 -29.84
C PRO A 1202 -27.36 -22.77 -30.99
N PRO A 1203 -27.60 -23.17 -32.25
CA PRO A 1203 -26.86 -22.69 -33.42
C PRO A 1203 -27.30 -21.28 -33.90
N TYR A 1204 -27.92 -20.50 -33.01
CA TYR A 1204 -28.46 -19.16 -33.25
C TYR A 1204 -28.48 -18.37 -31.93
N SER A 1205 -28.41 -17.04 -32.01
CA SER A 1205 -28.36 -16.19 -30.81
C SER A 1205 -29.75 -15.82 -30.30
N ILE A 1206 -30.03 -16.11 -29.03
CA ILE A 1206 -31.30 -15.74 -28.35
C ILE A 1206 -31.25 -14.26 -27.93
N VAL A 1207 -31.48 -13.40 -28.91
CA VAL A 1207 -31.46 -11.93 -28.82
C VAL A 1207 -32.47 -11.37 -29.83
N ILE A 1208 -32.89 -10.10 -29.69
CA ILE A 1208 -33.66 -9.41 -30.73
C ILE A 1208 -32.87 -9.42 -32.06
N GLN A 1209 -33.50 -9.80 -33.16
CA GLN A 1209 -32.91 -9.81 -34.49
C GLN A 1209 -33.76 -9.05 -35.52
N GLU A 1210 -33.08 -8.45 -36.50
CA GLU A 1210 -33.59 -7.70 -37.65
C GLU A 1210 -32.94 -8.30 -38.92
N SER A 1211 -33.72 -8.94 -39.80
CA SER A 1211 -33.17 -9.65 -40.97
C SER A 1211 -32.95 -8.74 -42.19
N GLU A 1212 -32.25 -9.21 -43.22
CA GLU A 1212 -32.04 -8.47 -44.50
C GLU A 1212 -33.34 -8.03 -45.21
N LYS A 1213 -34.51 -8.53 -44.78
CA LYS A 1213 -35.84 -8.18 -45.30
C LYS A 1213 -36.60 -7.17 -44.42
N GLY A 1214 -36.01 -6.72 -43.32
CA GLY A 1214 -36.67 -5.91 -42.29
C GLY A 1214 -37.65 -6.71 -41.41
N SER A 1215 -37.57 -8.05 -41.39
CA SER A 1215 -38.34 -8.89 -40.47
C SER A 1215 -37.74 -8.83 -39.07
N TRP A 1216 -38.58 -8.60 -38.05
CA TRP A 1216 -38.18 -8.51 -36.65
C TRP A 1216 -38.56 -9.76 -35.86
N HIS A 1217 -37.60 -10.25 -35.07
CA HIS A 1217 -37.75 -11.40 -34.18
C HIS A 1217 -37.32 -11.00 -32.76
N ILE A 1218 -38.26 -10.94 -31.82
CA ILE A 1218 -38.03 -10.45 -30.45
C ILE A 1218 -38.29 -11.60 -29.46
N PRO A 1219 -37.27 -12.14 -28.77
CA PRO A 1219 -37.44 -13.22 -27.81
C PRO A 1219 -37.93 -12.68 -26.46
N THR A 1220 -38.85 -13.42 -25.83
CA THR A 1220 -39.33 -13.11 -24.49
C THR A 1220 -38.53 -13.84 -23.40
N VAL A 1221 -38.68 -13.40 -22.14
CA VAL A 1221 -38.26 -14.15 -20.94
C VAL A 1221 -39.12 -15.40 -20.69
N SER A 1222 -40.25 -15.56 -21.38
CA SER A 1222 -41.20 -16.67 -21.23
C SER A 1222 -40.68 -17.95 -21.89
N GLY A 1223 -39.96 -18.78 -21.12
CA GLY A 1223 -39.47 -20.10 -21.52
C GLY A 1223 -37.97 -20.32 -21.27
N ASP A 1224 -37.55 -21.58 -21.34
CA ASP A 1224 -36.17 -22.05 -21.19
C ASP A 1224 -35.85 -23.11 -22.24
N ASP A 1225 -34.66 -23.04 -22.82
CA ASP A 1225 -34.25 -23.78 -24.03
C ASP A 1225 -34.35 -25.32 -23.94
N ILE A 1226 -34.36 -25.87 -22.73
CA ILE A 1226 -34.45 -27.32 -22.47
C ILE A 1226 -35.86 -27.79 -22.15
N GLU A 1227 -36.67 -27.04 -21.38
CA GLU A 1227 -37.95 -27.54 -20.83
C GLU A 1227 -39.22 -26.84 -21.35
N GLN A 1228 -39.15 -25.60 -21.86
CA GLN A 1228 -40.32 -24.88 -22.43
C GLN A 1228 -39.91 -23.94 -23.57
N PRO A 1229 -40.40 -24.15 -24.82
CA PRO A 1229 -39.94 -23.38 -25.97
C PRO A 1229 -40.18 -21.88 -25.81
N ILE A 1230 -39.09 -21.12 -25.87
CA ILE A 1230 -39.08 -19.66 -25.75
C ILE A 1230 -40.03 -19.06 -26.77
N GLN A 1231 -40.94 -18.22 -26.31
CA GLN A 1231 -41.87 -17.51 -27.19
C GLN A 1231 -41.20 -16.26 -27.79
N TRP A 1232 -41.37 -16.08 -29.09
CA TRP A 1232 -40.88 -14.92 -29.84
C TRP A 1232 -42.05 -14.12 -30.41
N VAL A 1233 -41.90 -12.79 -30.50
CA VAL A 1233 -42.72 -11.97 -31.41
C VAL A 1233 -42.05 -12.01 -32.78
N CYS A 1234 -42.76 -12.49 -33.79
CA CYS A 1234 -42.37 -12.42 -35.19
C CYS A 1234 -43.21 -11.32 -35.88
N ALA A 1235 -42.55 -10.29 -36.41
CA ALA A 1235 -43.16 -9.21 -37.16
C ALA A 1235 -42.53 -9.12 -38.55
N THR A 1236 -43.30 -9.46 -39.59
CA THR A 1236 -42.83 -9.44 -40.99
C THR A 1236 -43.73 -8.60 -41.87
N ARG A 1237 -43.19 -7.98 -42.93
CA ARG A 1237 -44.02 -7.31 -43.94
C ARG A 1237 -44.55 -8.31 -44.95
N SER A 1238 -45.82 -8.16 -45.33
CA SER A 1238 -46.40 -9.00 -46.39
C SER A 1238 -45.90 -8.52 -47.74
N ALA A 1239 -45.01 -9.28 -48.37
CA ALA A 1239 -44.41 -8.93 -49.66
C ALA A 1239 -45.49 -8.65 -50.73
N ALA A 1240 -45.36 -7.51 -51.42
CA ALA A 1240 -46.04 -7.30 -52.68
C ALA A 1240 -45.41 -8.20 -53.76
N ASN A 1241 -46.20 -8.71 -54.69
CA ASN A 1241 -45.71 -9.60 -55.73
C ASN A 1241 -44.82 -8.84 -56.74
N THR A 1242 -43.51 -9.08 -56.68
CA THR A 1242 -42.60 -8.88 -57.83
C THR A 1242 -42.16 -10.23 -58.36
N LEU A 1243 -42.87 -10.75 -59.37
CA LEU A 1243 -42.31 -11.73 -60.28
C LEU A 1243 -41.35 -11.01 -61.23
N GLU A 1244 -40.18 -11.57 -61.51
CA GLU A 1244 -39.99 -12.25 -62.79
C GLU A 1244 -38.71 -13.11 -62.83
N SER A 1245 -38.62 -13.96 -63.85
CA SER A 1245 -37.65 -15.04 -63.99
C SER A 1245 -36.35 -14.62 -64.68
N GLY A 1246 -35.21 -15.19 -64.25
CA GLY A 1246 -33.94 -15.15 -64.99
C GLY A 1246 -33.20 -16.49 -64.89
N SER A 1247 -33.01 -17.17 -66.02
CA SER A 1247 -32.44 -18.53 -66.10
C SER A 1247 -30.97 -18.54 -66.52
N HIS A 1248 -30.13 -19.33 -65.84
CA HIS A 1248 -29.38 -20.48 -66.42
C HIS A 1248 -28.39 -21.09 -65.39
N GLU A 1249 -28.67 -22.34 -64.99
CA GLU A 1249 -27.90 -23.52 -65.45
C GLU A 1249 -26.37 -23.40 -65.63
N VAL A 1250 -25.59 -24.25 -64.93
CA VAL A 1250 -24.57 -25.18 -65.48
C VAL A 1250 -23.55 -25.65 -64.39
N GLN A 1251 -23.27 -26.96 -64.41
CA GLN A 1251 -22.13 -27.70 -63.82
C GLN A 1251 -21.79 -27.56 -62.33
N THR A 1252 -22.20 -28.61 -61.62
CA THR A 1252 -21.31 -29.38 -60.75
C THR A 1252 -19.87 -29.48 -61.29
N ASN A 1253 -18.88 -29.25 -60.43
CA ASN A 1253 -17.68 -30.09 -60.39
C ASN A 1253 -17.63 -30.75 -59.01
N LEU A 1254 -17.36 -32.05 -58.99
CA LEU A 1254 -16.83 -32.70 -57.80
C LEU A 1254 -15.38 -32.26 -57.67
N ASP A 1255 -14.93 -32.08 -56.44
CA ASP A 1255 -13.80 -32.90 -56.01
C ASP A 1255 -14.04 -33.38 -54.59
N LEU A 1256 -13.82 -34.67 -54.36
CA LEU A 1256 -13.77 -35.21 -53.00
C LEU A 1256 -12.34 -35.09 -52.49
N THR A 1257 -12.16 -34.67 -51.25
CA THR A 1257 -11.08 -35.22 -50.44
C THR A 1257 -11.54 -35.33 -49.00
N MET A 1258 -11.39 -36.54 -48.44
CA MET A 1258 -11.74 -36.84 -47.06
C MET A 1258 -10.62 -36.41 -46.10
N ALA A 1259 -10.97 -36.40 -44.81
CA ALA A 1259 -10.09 -36.51 -43.64
C ALA A 1259 -9.40 -35.24 -43.11
N ALA A 1260 -10.04 -34.61 -42.12
CA ALA A 1260 -9.47 -34.48 -40.76
C ALA A 1260 -10.63 -34.39 -39.74
#